data_AF-A0A2W4LI72-F1
#
_entry.id   AF-A0A2W4LI72-F1
#
_cell.length_a   1.000
_cell.length_b   1.000
_cell.length_c   1.000
_cell.angle_alpha   90.00
_cell.angle_beta   90.00
_cell.angle_gamma   90.00
#
_symmetry.space_group_name_H-M   'P 1'
#
loop_
_entity.id
_entity.type
_entity.pdbx_description
1 polymer ?
#
loop_
_entity_poly.entity_id
_entity_poly.type
_entity_poly.pdbx_seq_one_letter_code
_entity_poly.pdbx_strand_id
1 'polypeptide(L)'
;MYRRVIVVVAGALFSLLGFVAVIVTDLHDRDFPHAIGAHTKLGLDFSSSRLDDREALAKLRTLDAGYGLRMVKVAPDLVDDTDRQVFVSLNDHGAPATFRWFNGGVAAVVDVSRLAHSPPDGTYLVTGKREHLDAFVGRLVDDGVRVTRTDASVLRSLAFVVQEGSFAAAVLAAFALIVALALLWLSMTARSRALRVLGGCPTLRIQVRDLGTFTALLAVAAAVVALGFAVGVGVSRGREFVGTCASALVGLQVAVIAVSLVVALVMSATAWPSAAMLATRQPAVRSLRTAAAVLQVVVFLMVLAAAAPAWAAYRYSAAAAAEMAQWKKLADQVAVRFGVSDEEMTRVEPRVGELVRSAEELDTVAFSYAFDRRVWQGDFGEYSAVAFVNRRWLALMGADSASRMLTSVPYAEVEEMVNREFGETLALLKRGEQPVAELLARCAYFRPSDGFRFPVSDGGSGGGLTFRDDVLLVVVPSVYEAINDRNLTSMMSTSNVLFTGVTRTQELLARHGLSPQGLREDGFTGELRVVYIAEEGILRAQFLSYAVWLMTLSLIALVVAFAVAVGIYALIAALLHAKRDFPLRLAGWSWWSIVRGRAARQVLVGAVLVLAVVFFQRPQPMWPLLAAAGLGAVLVPGGQVLAARWCFGRVSRRQL
;
A
#
# COMPACT_ATOMS: atom_id res chain seq x y z
N MET A 1 24.57 6.86 -28.57
CA MET A 1 23.27 7.48 -28.26
C MET A 1 22.23 6.44 -27.84
N TYR A 2 21.88 5.48 -28.69
CA TYR A 2 20.85 4.45 -28.40
C TYR A 2 21.06 3.58 -27.16
N ARG A 3 22.28 3.09 -26.95
CA ARG A 3 22.63 2.34 -25.72
C ARG A 3 22.38 3.16 -24.46
N ARG A 4 22.59 4.49 -24.52
CA ARG A 4 22.33 5.40 -23.39
C ARG A 4 20.83 5.51 -23.11
N VAL A 5 19.98 5.58 -24.14
CA VAL A 5 18.52 5.62 -23.98
C VAL A 5 18.01 4.34 -23.31
N ILE A 6 18.49 3.16 -23.74
CA ILE A 6 18.14 1.90 -23.08
C ILE A 6 18.56 1.91 -21.61
N VAL A 7 19.81 2.31 -21.31
CA VAL A 7 20.30 2.35 -19.92
C VAL A 7 19.48 3.32 -19.06
N VAL A 8 19.06 4.47 -19.60
CA VAL A 8 18.22 5.44 -18.87
C VAL A 8 16.82 4.88 -18.61
N VAL A 9 16.17 4.30 -19.63
CA VAL A 9 14.81 3.74 -19.50
C VAL A 9 14.83 2.50 -18.59
N ALA A 10 15.83 1.64 -18.72
CA ALA A 10 16.07 0.53 -17.80
C ALA A 10 16.38 1.03 -16.38
N GLY A 11 17.09 2.15 -16.24
CA GLY A 11 17.32 2.81 -14.95
C GLY A 11 16.01 3.23 -14.27
N ALA A 12 15.05 3.79 -15.01
CA ALA A 12 13.72 4.11 -14.48
C ALA A 12 12.96 2.84 -14.03
N LEU A 13 12.98 1.79 -14.85
CA LEU A 13 12.39 0.48 -14.51
C LEU A 13 13.01 -0.09 -13.23
N PHE A 14 14.32 -0.17 -13.15
CA PHE A 14 15.00 -0.74 -11.99
C PHE A 14 14.90 0.15 -10.74
N SER A 15 14.76 1.48 -10.90
CA SER A 15 14.52 2.39 -9.78
C SER A 15 13.14 2.16 -9.17
N LEU A 16 12.12 1.91 -10.00
CA LEU A 16 10.80 1.48 -9.53
C LEU A 16 10.90 0.17 -8.70
N LEU A 17 11.66 -0.82 -9.19
CA LEU A 17 11.91 -2.06 -8.43
C LEU A 17 12.70 -1.82 -7.14
N GLY A 18 13.65 -0.88 -7.14
CA GLY A 18 14.39 -0.46 -5.94
C GLY A 18 13.46 0.07 -4.86
N PHE A 19 12.46 0.86 -5.24
CA PHE A 19 11.45 1.33 -4.31
C PHE A 19 10.57 0.20 -3.76
N VAL A 20 10.14 -0.74 -4.61
CA VAL A 20 9.43 -1.95 -4.17
C VAL A 20 10.28 -2.76 -3.17
N ALA A 21 11.58 -2.91 -3.44
CA ALA A 21 12.50 -3.62 -2.54
C ALA A 21 12.64 -2.93 -1.18
N VAL A 22 12.64 -1.59 -1.13
CA VAL A 22 12.63 -0.82 0.12
C VAL A 22 11.35 -1.10 0.93
N ILE A 23 10.19 -1.11 0.28
CA ILE A 23 8.92 -1.42 0.97
C ILE A 23 8.92 -2.85 1.50
N VAL A 24 9.32 -3.83 0.67
CA VAL A 24 9.42 -5.24 1.09
C VAL A 24 10.40 -5.38 2.26
N THR A 25 11.49 -4.62 2.28
CA THR A 25 12.46 -4.63 3.39
C THR A 25 11.85 -4.07 4.68
N ASP A 26 11.09 -2.97 4.62
CA ASP A 26 10.42 -2.40 5.79
C ASP A 26 9.36 -3.36 6.35
N LEU A 27 8.54 -3.97 5.49
CA LEU A 27 7.54 -4.95 5.91
C LEU A 27 8.18 -6.21 6.49
N HIS A 28 9.25 -6.68 5.87
CA HIS A 28 10.00 -7.82 6.35
C HIS A 28 10.63 -7.55 7.72
N ASP A 29 11.19 -6.35 7.94
CA ASP A 29 11.78 -5.96 9.22
C ASP A 29 10.72 -5.90 10.32
N ARG A 30 9.49 -5.45 10.05
CA ARG A 30 8.40 -5.44 11.04
C ARG A 30 8.03 -6.83 11.53
N ASP A 31 7.95 -7.79 10.62
CA ASP A 31 7.63 -9.17 10.97
C ASP A 31 8.82 -9.90 11.59
N PHE A 32 10.03 -9.57 11.15
CA PHE A 32 11.29 -10.21 11.53
C PHE A 32 12.39 -9.14 11.75
N PRO A 33 12.44 -8.51 12.93
CA PRO A 33 13.36 -7.42 13.19
C PRO A 33 14.82 -7.86 13.06
N HIS A 34 15.52 -7.28 12.08
CA HIS A 34 16.85 -7.72 11.69
C HIS A 34 17.90 -7.40 12.76
N ALA A 35 17.73 -6.28 13.46
CA ALA A 35 18.65 -5.79 14.47
C ALA A 35 18.74 -6.71 15.71
N ILE A 36 17.71 -7.52 15.97
CA ILE A 36 17.74 -8.57 17.01
C ILE A 36 18.01 -9.96 16.44
N GLY A 37 18.23 -10.09 15.13
CA GLY A 37 18.49 -11.36 14.46
C GLY A 37 17.29 -12.29 14.32
N ALA A 38 16.06 -11.75 14.42
CA ALA A 38 14.84 -12.53 14.30
C ALA A 38 14.71 -13.15 12.91
N HIS A 39 14.48 -14.45 12.86
CA HIS A 39 14.47 -15.18 11.59
C HIS A 39 13.39 -16.26 11.49
N THR A 40 12.71 -16.54 12.61
CA THR A 40 11.50 -17.37 12.68
C THR A 40 10.56 -16.78 13.72
N LYS A 41 9.26 -16.79 13.42
CA LYS A 41 8.16 -16.38 14.28
C LYS A 41 7.37 -17.61 14.67
N LEU A 42 7.13 -17.78 15.96
CA LEU A 42 6.32 -18.83 16.56
C LEU A 42 5.10 -18.18 17.23
N GLY A 43 3.89 -18.54 16.82
CA GLY A 43 2.69 -18.28 17.60
C GLY A 43 2.44 -19.47 18.51
N LEU A 44 2.48 -19.26 19.83
CA LEU A 44 2.25 -20.28 20.84
C LEU A 44 0.90 -20.05 21.49
N ASP A 45 0.12 -21.11 21.56
CA ASP A 45 -1.20 -21.14 22.17
C ASP A 45 -1.29 -22.34 23.11
N PHE A 46 -1.28 -22.05 24.41
CA PHE A 46 -1.35 -22.96 25.54
C PHE A 46 -2.80 -23.21 25.98
N SER A 47 -3.81 -22.68 25.30
CA SER A 47 -5.22 -22.82 25.68
C SER A 47 -5.70 -24.27 25.79
N SER A 48 -5.08 -25.18 25.03
CA SER A 48 -5.33 -26.64 25.05
C SER A 48 -4.33 -27.44 25.89
N SER A 49 -3.34 -26.78 26.50
CA SER A 49 -2.34 -27.42 27.34
C SER A 49 -2.87 -27.60 28.77
N ARG A 50 -2.28 -28.55 29.50
CA ARG A 50 -2.56 -28.79 30.93
C ARG A 50 -1.61 -28.01 31.85
N LEU A 51 -0.71 -27.22 31.30
CA LEU A 51 0.30 -26.46 32.03
C LEU A 51 -0.30 -25.17 32.60
N ASP A 52 0.03 -24.86 33.85
CA ASP A 52 -0.22 -23.54 34.43
C ASP A 52 0.71 -22.48 33.81
N ASP A 53 0.33 -21.21 33.84
CA ASP A 53 1.05 -20.12 33.16
C ASP A 53 2.52 -20.00 33.60
N ARG A 54 2.78 -20.18 34.90
CA ARG A 54 4.15 -20.16 35.45
C ARG A 54 4.95 -21.39 35.02
N GLU A 55 4.33 -22.56 34.96
CA GLU A 55 4.95 -23.80 34.51
C GLU A 55 5.27 -23.74 33.02
N ALA A 56 4.35 -23.21 32.21
CA ALA A 56 4.52 -22.99 30.78
C ALA A 56 5.68 -22.03 30.50
N LEU A 57 5.75 -20.89 31.18
CA LEU A 57 6.85 -19.93 31.02
C LEU A 57 8.20 -20.52 31.46
N ALA A 58 8.24 -21.22 32.60
CA ALA A 58 9.46 -21.89 33.08
C ALA A 58 9.95 -22.97 32.11
N LYS A 59 9.02 -23.74 31.53
CA LYS A 59 9.32 -24.77 30.54
C LYS A 59 9.84 -24.16 29.24
N LEU A 60 9.22 -23.09 28.74
CA LEU A 60 9.71 -22.33 27.59
C LEU A 60 11.15 -21.84 27.80
N ARG A 61 11.46 -21.27 28.97
CA ARG A 61 12.83 -20.83 29.30
C ARG A 61 13.83 -21.97 29.30
N THR A 62 13.45 -23.11 29.86
CA THR A 62 14.30 -24.30 29.92
C THR A 62 14.60 -24.84 28.53
N LEU A 63 13.57 -24.94 27.69
CA LEU A 63 13.70 -25.40 26.31
C LEU A 63 14.48 -24.40 25.44
N ASP A 64 14.22 -23.10 25.59
CA ASP A 64 14.95 -22.03 24.89
C ASP A 64 16.44 -22.05 25.21
N ALA A 65 16.80 -22.16 26.50
CA ALA A 65 18.19 -22.24 26.94
C ALA A 65 18.86 -23.55 26.48
N GLY A 66 18.17 -24.69 26.60
CA GLY A 66 18.69 -26.00 26.22
C GLY A 66 18.94 -26.14 24.72
N TYR A 67 18.12 -25.50 23.89
CA TYR A 67 18.23 -25.54 22.42
C TYR A 67 18.93 -24.30 21.82
N GLY A 68 19.25 -23.30 22.63
CA GLY A 68 19.95 -22.08 22.21
C GLY A 68 19.15 -21.26 21.19
N LEU A 69 17.83 -21.20 21.35
CA LEU A 69 16.91 -20.55 20.41
C LEU A 69 16.86 -19.03 20.58
N ARG A 70 17.31 -18.51 21.74
CA ARG A 70 17.33 -17.09 22.10
C ARG A 70 16.00 -16.42 21.80
N MET A 71 14.94 -16.94 22.41
CA MET A 71 13.58 -16.50 22.13
C MET A 71 13.27 -15.15 22.76
N VAL A 72 12.55 -14.34 22.00
CA VAL A 72 12.08 -13.02 22.41
C VAL A 72 10.57 -12.98 22.23
N LYS A 73 9.83 -12.75 23.31
CA LYS A 73 8.37 -12.58 23.27
C LYS A 73 8.03 -11.15 22.88
N VAL A 74 7.09 -10.98 21.97
CA VAL A 74 6.50 -9.66 21.69
C VAL A 74 5.39 -9.41 22.72
N ALA A 75 5.53 -8.35 23.51
CA ALA A 75 4.60 -8.00 24.57
C ALA A 75 4.30 -6.49 24.59
N PRO A 76 3.14 -6.06 25.09
CA PRO A 76 2.90 -4.65 25.39
C PRO A 76 3.77 -4.19 26.57
N ASP A 77 4.25 -2.94 26.55
CA ASP A 77 4.89 -2.30 27.71
C ASP A 77 3.81 -1.91 28.71
N LEU A 78 3.94 -2.38 29.94
CA LEU A 78 2.92 -2.23 30.98
C LEU A 78 3.42 -1.40 32.18
N VAL A 79 4.63 -0.85 32.11
CA VAL A 79 5.27 -0.18 33.28
C VAL A 79 5.54 1.31 33.06
N ASP A 80 5.84 1.73 31.84
CA ASP A 80 5.87 3.14 31.51
C ASP A 80 4.50 3.55 30.94
N ASP A 81 3.99 4.74 31.30
CA ASP A 81 2.75 5.38 30.79
C ASP A 81 2.83 5.71 29.27
N THR A 82 3.76 5.07 28.58
CA THR A 82 3.96 5.07 27.14
C THR A 82 3.83 3.64 26.64
N ASP A 83 2.59 3.22 26.47
CA ASP A 83 2.13 1.97 25.85
C ASP A 83 2.81 1.72 24.49
N ARG A 84 3.98 1.08 24.51
CA ARG A 84 4.79 0.69 23.34
C ARG A 84 4.95 -0.83 23.30
N GLN A 85 5.17 -1.42 22.12
CA GLN A 85 5.64 -2.81 22.05
C GLN A 85 7.04 -2.94 22.64
N VAL A 86 7.20 -3.86 23.59
CA VAL A 86 8.49 -4.30 24.14
C VAL A 86 8.78 -5.73 23.73
N PHE A 87 10.07 -5.99 23.55
CA PHE A 87 10.59 -7.29 23.14
C PHE A 87 11.18 -7.94 24.38
N VAL A 88 10.48 -8.89 24.99
CA VAL A 88 10.91 -9.50 26.25
C VAL A 88 11.78 -10.72 25.98
N SER A 89 13.05 -10.67 26.36
CA SER A 89 13.96 -11.81 26.22
C SER A 89 13.65 -12.86 27.29
N LEU A 90 13.48 -14.13 26.90
CA LEU A 90 13.17 -15.22 27.85
C LEU A 90 14.36 -15.60 28.73
N ASN A 91 15.57 -15.38 28.25
CA ASN A 91 16.81 -15.72 28.91
C ASN A 91 17.87 -14.65 28.59
N ASP A 92 18.75 -14.36 29.54
CA ASP A 92 19.77 -13.32 29.36
C ASP A 92 20.83 -13.79 28.35
N HIS A 93 20.79 -13.20 27.16
CA HIS A 93 21.60 -13.60 26.01
C HIS A 93 22.34 -12.43 25.36
N GLY A 94 22.45 -11.30 26.05
CA GLY A 94 23.15 -10.12 25.53
C GLY A 94 22.44 -9.45 24.35
N ALA A 95 21.11 -9.54 24.28
CA ALA A 95 20.33 -8.79 23.31
C ALA A 95 20.50 -7.27 23.55
N PRO A 96 20.54 -6.45 22.50
CA PRO A 96 20.70 -5.01 22.67
C PRO A 96 19.51 -4.42 23.43
N ALA A 97 19.76 -3.58 24.43
CA ALA A 97 18.69 -2.96 25.24
C ALA A 97 17.68 -2.16 24.41
N THR A 98 18.12 -1.62 23.27
CA THR A 98 17.25 -1.00 22.27
C THR A 98 17.74 -1.33 20.86
N PHE A 99 16.82 -1.47 19.92
CA PHE A 99 17.14 -1.59 18.50
C PHE A 99 16.34 -0.62 17.66
N ARG A 100 16.82 -0.36 16.44
CA ARG A 100 16.18 0.56 15.51
C ARG A 100 15.50 -0.21 14.39
N TRP A 101 14.25 0.12 14.12
CA TRP A 101 13.50 -0.36 12.96
C TRP A 101 14.01 0.26 11.66
N PHE A 102 13.74 -0.39 10.53
CA PHE A 102 13.99 0.16 9.20
C PHE A 102 13.33 1.54 9.01
N ASN A 103 12.11 1.73 9.53
CA ASN A 103 11.39 3.01 9.47
C ASN A 103 12.03 4.13 10.33
N GLY A 104 13.00 3.80 11.19
CA GLY A 104 13.73 4.73 12.07
C GLY A 104 13.21 4.79 13.51
N GLY A 105 12.11 4.10 13.84
CA GLY A 105 11.61 3.96 15.21
C GLY A 105 12.59 3.16 16.08
N VAL A 106 12.53 3.35 17.39
CA VAL A 106 13.34 2.61 18.37
C VAL A 106 12.43 1.73 19.20
N ALA A 107 12.77 0.45 19.33
CA ALA A 107 12.12 -0.50 20.22
C ALA A 107 13.08 -0.91 21.35
N ALA A 108 12.52 -1.25 22.51
CA ALA A 108 13.27 -1.70 23.67
C ALA A 108 13.20 -3.23 23.79
N VAL A 109 14.32 -3.85 24.16
CA VAL A 109 14.39 -5.24 24.58
C VAL A 109 14.51 -5.26 26.09
N VAL A 110 13.59 -5.96 26.76
CA VAL A 110 13.46 -5.95 28.22
C VAL A 110 13.59 -7.37 28.78
N ASP A 111 13.88 -7.48 30.07
CA ASP A 111 14.06 -8.74 30.77
C ASP A 111 12.74 -9.49 31.04
N VAL A 112 12.85 -10.81 31.21
CA VAL A 112 11.76 -11.75 31.48
C VAL A 112 10.92 -11.40 32.71
N SER A 113 11.45 -10.62 33.66
CA SER A 113 10.71 -10.06 34.79
C SER A 113 9.45 -9.30 34.38
N ARG A 114 9.40 -8.73 33.16
CA ARG A 114 8.20 -8.11 32.59
C ARG A 114 7.06 -9.09 32.28
N LEU A 115 7.35 -10.39 32.19
CA LEU A 115 6.35 -11.44 31.93
C LEU A 115 5.80 -12.09 33.20
N ALA A 116 6.18 -11.62 34.39
CA ALA A 116 5.76 -12.23 35.67
C ALA A 116 4.23 -12.32 35.84
N HIS A 117 3.48 -11.46 35.15
CA HIS A 117 2.02 -11.41 35.14
C HIS A 117 1.41 -11.48 33.73
N SER A 118 2.20 -11.90 32.73
CA SER A 118 1.75 -12.02 31.34
C SER A 118 1.45 -13.48 31.00
N PRO A 119 0.33 -13.81 30.34
CA PRO A 119 0.02 -15.18 29.94
C PRO A 119 1.10 -15.73 29.00
N PRO A 120 1.43 -17.04 29.01
CA PRO A 120 2.47 -17.63 28.16
C PRO A 120 2.10 -17.61 26.67
N ASP A 121 0.82 -17.39 26.35
CA ASP A 121 0.34 -17.25 24.98
C ASP A 121 0.95 -16.03 24.27
N GLY A 122 1.08 -16.16 22.95
CA GLY A 122 1.42 -15.04 22.09
C GLY A 122 2.51 -15.33 21.07
N THR A 123 3.12 -14.25 20.58
CA THR A 123 4.11 -14.30 19.51
C THR A 123 5.52 -14.29 20.08
N TYR A 124 6.32 -15.28 19.66
CA TYR A 124 7.73 -15.42 20.00
C TYR A 124 8.59 -15.36 18.74
N LEU A 125 9.70 -14.64 18.82
CA LEU A 125 10.69 -14.52 17.77
C LEU A 125 11.93 -15.32 18.15
N VAL A 126 12.42 -16.15 17.23
CA VAL A 126 13.64 -16.94 17.39
C VAL A 126 14.80 -16.16 16.79
N THR A 127 15.83 -15.91 17.60
CA THR A 127 17.02 -15.12 17.22
C THR A 127 18.33 -15.94 17.25
N GLY A 128 18.27 -17.16 17.80
CA GLY A 128 19.40 -18.07 17.98
C GLY A 128 19.57 -19.10 16.85
N LYS A 129 19.90 -20.35 17.19
CA LYS A 129 20.18 -21.40 16.19
C LYS A 129 18.88 -22.06 15.71
N ARG A 130 18.80 -22.39 14.41
CA ARG A 130 17.65 -23.10 13.81
C ARG A 130 17.71 -24.63 13.96
N GLU A 131 18.88 -25.19 14.27
CA GLU A 131 19.15 -26.63 14.22
C GLU A 131 18.25 -27.48 15.12
N HIS A 132 17.76 -26.90 16.22
CA HIS A 132 16.92 -27.61 17.20
C HIS A 132 15.47 -27.13 17.24
N LEU A 133 15.07 -26.28 16.28
CA LEU A 133 13.74 -25.67 16.27
C LEU A 133 12.63 -26.72 16.06
N ASP A 134 12.85 -27.72 15.21
CA ASP A 134 11.86 -28.78 14.98
C ASP A 134 11.66 -29.65 16.23
N ALA A 135 12.75 -29.93 16.97
CA ALA A 135 12.68 -30.66 18.23
C ALA A 135 11.96 -29.87 19.32
N PHE A 136 12.17 -28.55 19.38
CA PHE A 136 11.44 -27.64 20.27
C PHE A 136 9.94 -27.62 19.96
N VAL A 137 9.57 -27.46 18.69
CA VAL A 137 8.16 -27.45 18.28
C VAL A 137 7.49 -28.80 18.58
N GLY A 138 8.16 -29.92 18.30
CA GLY A 138 7.66 -31.25 18.63
C GLY A 138 7.34 -31.42 20.11
N ARG A 139 8.26 -30.99 20.99
CA ARG A 139 8.05 -31.03 22.45
C ARG A 139 6.84 -30.23 22.92
N LEU A 140 6.63 -29.04 22.36
CA LEU A 140 5.47 -28.20 22.70
C LEU A 140 4.15 -28.82 22.22
N VAL A 141 4.14 -29.39 21.02
CA VAL A 141 2.96 -30.08 20.49
C VAL A 141 2.60 -31.31 21.33
N ASP A 142 3.59 -32.08 21.79
CA ASP A 142 3.39 -33.22 22.69
C ASP A 142 2.73 -32.80 24.03
N ASP A 143 2.99 -31.57 24.49
CA ASP A 143 2.38 -30.98 25.69
C ASP A 143 1.00 -30.34 25.45
N GLY A 144 0.43 -30.53 24.24
CA GLY A 144 -0.87 -30.00 23.86
C GLY A 144 -0.86 -28.51 23.50
N VAL A 145 0.31 -27.92 23.24
CA VAL A 145 0.44 -26.53 22.79
C VAL A 145 0.25 -26.45 21.28
N ARG A 146 -0.60 -25.54 20.81
CA ARG A 146 -0.73 -25.26 19.37
C ARG A 146 0.39 -24.32 18.95
N VAL A 147 1.17 -24.74 17.96
CA VAL A 147 2.33 -23.99 17.47
C VAL A 147 2.15 -23.63 16.01
N THR A 148 2.18 -22.33 15.72
CA THR A 148 2.20 -21.80 14.35
C THR A 148 3.60 -21.29 14.02
N ARG A 149 4.26 -21.92 13.04
CA ARG A 149 5.63 -21.53 12.64
C ARG A 149 5.62 -20.77 11.32
N THR A 150 6.24 -19.60 11.33
CA THR A 150 6.47 -18.78 10.14
C THR A 150 7.94 -18.40 10.04
N ASP A 151 8.63 -18.93 9.03
CA ASP A 151 10.04 -18.60 8.77
C ASP A 151 10.18 -17.33 7.91
N ALA A 152 11.23 -16.55 8.18
CA ALA A 152 11.54 -15.34 7.44
C ALA A 152 11.78 -15.65 5.95
N SER A 153 10.98 -15.06 5.07
CA SER A 153 11.12 -15.22 3.62
C SER A 153 10.77 -13.94 2.87
N VAL A 154 11.79 -13.32 2.26
CA VAL A 154 11.63 -12.14 1.39
C VAL A 154 10.70 -12.45 0.20
N LEU A 155 10.71 -13.68 -0.30
CA LEU A 155 9.83 -14.13 -1.39
C LEU A 155 8.35 -14.16 -0.98
N ARG A 156 8.03 -14.57 0.25
CA ARG A 156 6.64 -14.55 0.75
C ARG A 156 6.17 -13.12 0.99
N SER A 157 7.00 -12.27 1.60
CA SER A 157 6.70 -10.85 1.76
C SER A 157 6.49 -10.17 0.39
N LEU A 158 7.28 -10.52 -0.62
CA LEU A 158 7.08 -10.04 -1.98
C LEU A 158 5.77 -10.55 -2.61
N ALA A 159 5.44 -11.83 -2.43
CA ALA A 159 4.20 -12.41 -2.94
C ALA A 159 2.96 -11.75 -2.33
N PHE A 160 2.98 -11.50 -1.02
CA PHE A 160 1.95 -10.76 -0.30
C PHE A 160 1.78 -9.34 -0.89
N VAL A 161 2.89 -8.63 -1.04
CA VAL A 161 2.91 -7.27 -1.61
C VAL A 161 2.36 -7.23 -3.04
N VAL A 162 2.66 -8.22 -3.88
CA VAL A 162 2.16 -8.27 -5.27
C VAL A 162 0.67 -8.59 -5.36
N GLN A 163 0.11 -9.33 -4.39
CA GLN A 163 -1.33 -9.61 -4.33
C GLN A 163 -2.14 -8.39 -3.90
N GLU A 164 -1.52 -7.44 -3.22
CA GLU A 164 -2.18 -6.24 -2.73
C GLU A 164 -2.45 -5.26 -3.89
N GLY A 165 -3.72 -4.87 -4.06
CA GLY A 165 -4.20 -4.17 -5.26
C GLY A 165 -3.50 -2.84 -5.58
N SER A 166 -2.89 -2.19 -4.58
CA SER A 166 -2.11 -0.96 -4.75
C SER A 166 -0.80 -1.15 -5.54
N PHE A 167 -0.25 -2.38 -5.58
CA PHE A 167 0.99 -2.69 -6.30
C PHE A 167 0.78 -3.11 -7.75
N ALA A 168 -0.45 -3.40 -8.16
CA ALA A 168 -0.79 -3.76 -9.54
C ALA A 168 -0.36 -2.67 -10.55
N ALA A 169 -0.45 -1.39 -10.17
CA ALA A 169 -0.02 -0.27 -11.00
C ALA A 169 1.48 -0.31 -11.31
N ALA A 170 2.32 -0.67 -10.33
CA ALA A 170 3.77 -0.79 -10.50
C ALA A 170 4.13 -1.97 -11.39
N VAL A 171 3.44 -3.10 -11.24
CA VAL A 171 3.61 -4.29 -12.10
C VAL A 171 3.24 -3.97 -13.55
N LEU A 172 2.11 -3.31 -13.78
CA LEU A 172 1.68 -2.88 -15.10
C LEU A 172 2.67 -1.88 -15.72
N ALA A 173 3.16 -0.90 -14.95
CA ALA A 173 4.17 0.04 -15.39
C ALA A 173 5.48 -0.64 -15.77
N ALA A 174 5.93 -1.61 -14.96
CA ALA A 174 7.11 -2.41 -15.25
C ALA A 174 6.94 -3.19 -16.55
N PHE A 175 5.79 -3.87 -16.73
CA PHE A 175 5.51 -4.62 -17.96
C PHE A 175 5.47 -3.70 -19.20
N ALA A 176 4.82 -2.54 -19.10
CA ALA A 176 4.81 -1.54 -20.17
C ALA A 176 6.23 -1.08 -20.55
N LEU A 177 7.10 -0.82 -19.57
CA LEU A 177 8.51 -0.48 -19.80
C LEU A 177 9.30 -1.62 -20.44
N ILE A 178 9.07 -2.87 -20.02
CA ILE A 178 9.70 -4.06 -20.61
C ILE A 178 9.36 -4.17 -22.10
N VAL A 179 8.07 -4.08 -22.45
CA VAL A 179 7.63 -4.16 -23.85
C VAL A 179 8.16 -2.98 -24.66
N ALA A 180 8.18 -1.77 -24.09
CA ALA A 180 8.76 -0.58 -24.72
C ALA A 180 10.27 -0.75 -24.98
N LEU A 181 11.02 -1.29 -24.02
CA LEU A 181 12.45 -1.57 -24.16
C LEU A 181 12.73 -2.64 -25.22
N ALA A 182 11.93 -3.72 -25.24
CA ALA A 182 12.04 -4.77 -26.24
C ALA A 182 11.77 -4.23 -27.65
N LEU A 183 10.70 -3.45 -27.83
CA LEU A 183 10.39 -2.80 -29.11
C LEU A 183 11.45 -1.79 -29.53
N LEU A 184 11.96 -1.00 -28.59
CA LEU A 184 13.05 -0.07 -28.85
C LEU A 184 14.28 -0.82 -29.34
N TRP A 185 14.67 -1.89 -28.65
CA TRP A 185 15.81 -2.72 -29.02
C TRP A 185 15.65 -3.32 -30.42
N LEU A 186 14.52 -3.97 -30.70
CA LEU A 186 14.25 -4.58 -32.01
C LEU A 186 14.23 -3.54 -33.13
N SER A 187 13.64 -2.37 -32.90
CA SER A 187 13.62 -1.27 -33.88
C SER A 187 15.03 -0.82 -34.24
N MET A 188 15.95 -0.83 -33.27
CA MET A 188 17.34 -0.40 -33.48
C MET A 188 18.20 -1.48 -34.13
N THR A 189 17.96 -2.76 -33.85
CA THR A 189 18.73 -3.87 -34.43
C THR A 189 18.18 -4.35 -35.77
N ALA A 190 16.95 -3.97 -36.14
CA ALA A 190 16.23 -4.42 -37.35
C ALA A 190 17.08 -4.38 -38.63
N ARG A 191 17.78 -3.28 -38.91
CA ARG A 191 18.65 -3.18 -40.10
C ARG A 191 19.86 -4.11 -40.02
N SER A 192 20.54 -4.13 -38.88
CA SER A 192 21.72 -4.99 -38.68
C SER A 192 21.34 -6.47 -38.79
N ARG A 193 20.15 -6.82 -38.32
CA ARG A 193 19.57 -8.16 -38.42
C ARG A 193 19.25 -8.52 -39.86
N ALA A 194 18.58 -7.64 -40.60
CA ALA A 194 18.29 -7.84 -42.02
C ALA A 194 19.58 -8.07 -42.85
N LEU A 195 20.64 -7.31 -42.58
CA LEU A 195 21.93 -7.49 -43.26
C LEU A 195 22.61 -8.83 -42.90
N ARG A 196 22.54 -9.28 -41.65
CA ARG A 196 23.11 -10.58 -41.24
C ARG A 196 22.32 -11.76 -41.83
N VAL A 197 21.00 -11.64 -41.92
CA VAL A 197 20.14 -12.64 -42.57
C VAL A 197 20.46 -12.72 -44.07
N LEU A 198 20.60 -11.58 -44.74
CA LEU A 198 21.05 -11.52 -46.14
C LEU A 198 22.45 -12.15 -46.33
N GLY A 199 23.35 -11.96 -45.36
CA GLY A 199 24.68 -12.56 -45.35
C GLY A 199 24.74 -14.03 -44.93
N GLY A 200 23.60 -14.73 -44.82
CA GLY A 200 23.54 -16.17 -44.52
C GLY A 200 23.93 -16.55 -43.09
N CYS A 201 23.95 -15.61 -42.14
CA CYS A 201 24.29 -15.93 -40.76
C CYS A 201 23.20 -16.80 -40.10
N PRO A 202 23.55 -17.85 -39.34
CA PRO A 202 22.58 -18.70 -38.68
C PRO A 202 21.75 -17.92 -37.64
N THR A 203 20.44 -18.19 -37.62
CA THR A 203 19.44 -17.55 -36.75
C THR A 203 19.86 -17.52 -35.28
N LEU A 204 20.41 -18.63 -34.79
CA LEU A 204 20.82 -18.76 -33.38
C LEU A 204 21.97 -17.81 -33.03
N ARG A 205 22.95 -17.63 -33.92
CA ARG A 205 24.07 -16.69 -33.71
C ARG A 205 23.60 -15.23 -33.72
N ILE A 206 22.59 -14.91 -34.52
CA ILE A 206 21.96 -13.58 -34.54
C ILE A 206 21.23 -13.33 -33.22
N GLN A 207 20.43 -14.29 -32.76
CA GLN A 207 19.65 -14.18 -31.52
C GLN A 207 20.56 -14.06 -30.28
N VAL A 208 21.57 -14.93 -30.14
CA VAL A 208 22.50 -14.89 -29.00
C VAL A 208 23.25 -13.55 -28.92
N ARG A 209 23.69 -13.01 -30.06
CA ARG A 209 24.39 -11.71 -30.07
C ARG A 209 23.46 -10.54 -29.75
N ASP A 210 22.24 -10.56 -30.29
CA ASP A 210 21.25 -9.51 -30.06
C ASP A 210 20.74 -9.54 -28.61
N LEU A 211 20.35 -10.72 -28.09
CA LEU A 211 19.94 -10.86 -26.68
C LEU A 211 21.12 -10.58 -25.75
N GLY A 212 22.31 -11.11 -26.00
CA GLY A 212 23.47 -10.90 -25.13
C GLY A 212 23.84 -9.42 -24.97
N THR A 213 23.74 -8.63 -26.05
CA THR A 213 23.97 -7.18 -25.95
C THR A 213 22.86 -6.47 -25.17
N PHE A 214 21.60 -6.90 -25.36
CA PHE A 214 20.46 -6.37 -24.61
C PHE A 214 20.56 -6.70 -23.12
N THR A 215 20.83 -7.95 -22.77
CA THR A 215 21.06 -8.41 -21.39
C THR A 215 22.20 -7.64 -20.74
N ALA A 216 23.32 -7.44 -21.43
CA ALA A 216 24.45 -6.69 -20.88
C ALA A 216 24.07 -5.23 -20.54
N LEU A 217 23.27 -4.57 -21.39
CA LEU A 217 22.80 -3.21 -21.11
C LEU A 217 21.84 -3.17 -19.92
N LEU A 218 20.93 -4.15 -19.81
CA LEU A 218 20.04 -4.27 -18.66
C LEU A 218 20.83 -4.55 -17.38
N ALA A 219 21.80 -5.47 -17.42
CA ALA A 219 22.63 -5.82 -16.27
C ALA A 219 23.45 -4.62 -15.75
N VAL A 220 24.01 -3.80 -16.66
CA VAL A 220 24.72 -2.57 -16.27
C VAL A 220 23.78 -1.59 -15.57
N ALA A 221 22.58 -1.36 -16.12
CA ALA A 221 21.60 -0.47 -15.48
C ALA A 221 21.14 -1.02 -14.12
N ALA A 222 20.88 -2.33 -14.02
CA ALA A 222 20.50 -3.02 -12.80
C ALA A 222 21.58 -2.88 -11.71
N ALA A 223 22.85 -3.10 -12.07
CA ALA A 223 23.98 -2.98 -11.14
C ALA A 223 24.17 -1.55 -10.63
N VAL A 224 24.06 -0.54 -11.50
CA VAL A 224 24.16 0.88 -11.10
C VAL A 224 23.05 1.25 -10.11
N VAL A 225 21.82 0.83 -10.39
CA VAL A 225 20.68 1.09 -9.50
C VAL A 225 20.81 0.32 -8.18
N ALA A 226 21.21 -0.95 -8.22
CA ALA A 226 21.41 -1.76 -7.02
C ALA A 226 22.47 -1.15 -6.10
N LEU A 227 23.59 -0.68 -6.68
CA LEU A 227 24.63 0.03 -5.93
C LEU A 227 24.10 1.33 -5.33
N GLY A 228 23.34 2.12 -6.10
CA GLY A 228 22.72 3.36 -5.62
C GLY A 228 21.79 3.14 -4.42
N PHE A 229 20.91 2.13 -4.49
CA PHE A 229 20.01 1.78 -3.39
C PHE A 229 20.76 1.19 -2.19
N ALA A 230 21.77 0.34 -2.40
CA ALA A 230 22.59 -0.20 -1.32
C ALA A 230 23.32 0.90 -0.54
N VAL A 231 23.90 1.88 -1.24
CA VAL A 231 24.52 3.06 -0.62
C VAL A 231 23.47 3.92 0.09
N GLY A 232 22.34 4.20 -0.58
CA GLY A 232 21.26 5.01 -0.02
C GLY A 232 20.69 4.42 1.28
N VAL A 233 20.40 3.12 1.30
CA VAL A 233 19.93 2.40 2.49
C VAL A 233 21.01 2.33 3.56
N GLY A 234 22.26 2.02 3.18
CA GLY A 234 23.38 1.95 4.12
C GLY A 234 23.65 3.26 4.86
N VAL A 235 23.51 4.40 4.17
CA VAL A 235 23.70 5.74 4.76
C VAL A 235 22.47 6.19 5.57
N SER A 236 21.26 5.99 5.06
CA SER A 236 20.04 6.52 5.69
C SER A 236 19.46 5.62 6.78
N ARG A 237 19.49 4.30 6.59
CA ARG A 237 18.80 3.30 7.45
C ARG A 237 19.77 2.41 8.23
N GLY A 238 21.00 2.25 7.76
CA GLY A 238 22.04 1.45 8.43
C GLY A 238 22.53 0.28 7.58
N ARG A 239 23.75 -0.21 7.88
CA ARG A 239 24.42 -1.25 7.10
C ARG A 239 23.76 -2.63 7.21
N GLU A 240 23.09 -2.90 8.31
CA GLU A 240 22.40 -4.17 8.59
C GLU A 240 21.28 -4.47 7.57
N PHE A 241 20.57 -3.45 7.10
CA PHE A 241 19.46 -3.61 6.15
C PHE A 241 19.90 -3.75 4.68
N VAL A 242 21.18 -3.50 4.38
CA VAL A 242 21.69 -3.51 2.99
C VAL A 242 21.57 -4.91 2.37
N GLY A 243 21.86 -5.96 3.13
CA GLY A 243 21.77 -7.34 2.65
C GLY A 243 20.36 -7.73 2.23
N THR A 244 19.38 -7.47 3.09
CA THR A 244 17.96 -7.77 2.83
C THR A 244 17.44 -6.98 1.62
N CYS A 245 17.66 -5.66 1.60
CA CYS A 245 17.23 -4.82 0.49
C CYS A 245 17.90 -5.21 -0.84
N ALA A 246 19.20 -5.51 -0.82
CA ALA A 246 19.92 -5.96 -2.01
C ALA A 246 19.41 -7.31 -2.51
N SER A 247 19.13 -8.27 -1.62
CA SER A 247 18.60 -9.58 -2.00
C SER A 247 17.21 -9.47 -2.66
N ALA A 248 16.32 -8.66 -2.10
CA ALA A 248 14.99 -8.38 -2.65
C ALA A 248 15.11 -7.71 -4.04
N LEU A 249 15.96 -6.70 -4.15
CA LEU A 249 16.17 -5.94 -5.38
C LEU A 249 16.80 -6.81 -6.48
N VAL A 250 17.86 -7.55 -6.17
CA VAL A 250 18.52 -8.43 -7.15
C VAL A 250 17.57 -9.53 -7.60
N GLY A 251 16.78 -10.12 -6.69
CA GLY A 251 15.75 -11.09 -7.05
C GLY A 251 14.74 -10.52 -8.05
N LEU A 252 14.20 -9.33 -7.77
CA LEU A 252 13.30 -8.61 -8.67
C LEU A 252 13.95 -8.25 -10.01
N GLN A 253 15.19 -7.79 -10.01
CA GLN A 253 15.94 -7.44 -11.22
C GLN A 253 16.17 -8.66 -12.10
N VAL A 254 16.57 -9.80 -11.53
CA VAL A 254 16.77 -11.06 -12.26
C VAL A 254 15.46 -11.51 -12.89
N ALA A 255 14.36 -11.48 -12.13
CA ALA A 255 13.04 -11.82 -12.66
C ALA A 255 12.62 -10.91 -13.83
N VAL A 256 12.77 -9.59 -13.68
CA VAL A 256 12.43 -8.61 -14.73
C VAL A 256 13.32 -8.75 -15.96
N ILE A 257 14.62 -9.03 -15.79
CA ILE A 257 15.53 -9.30 -16.90
C ILE A 257 15.09 -10.58 -17.62
N ALA A 258 14.77 -11.66 -16.90
CA ALA A 258 14.30 -12.91 -17.50
C ALA A 258 13.02 -12.70 -18.31
N VAL A 259 12.02 -12.02 -17.75
CA VAL A 259 10.77 -11.67 -18.45
C VAL A 259 11.05 -10.79 -19.67
N SER A 260 11.96 -9.81 -19.55
CA SER A 260 12.36 -8.96 -20.67
C SER A 260 12.98 -9.74 -21.82
N LEU A 261 13.76 -10.77 -21.51
CA LEU A 261 14.36 -11.65 -22.53
C LEU A 261 13.31 -12.51 -23.21
N VAL A 262 12.35 -13.05 -22.46
CA VAL A 262 11.22 -13.80 -23.03
C VAL A 262 10.42 -12.91 -23.98
N VAL A 263 10.03 -11.71 -23.54
CA VAL A 263 9.29 -10.75 -24.37
C VAL A 263 10.11 -10.37 -25.61
N ALA A 264 11.39 -10.03 -25.45
CA ALA A 264 12.25 -9.69 -26.57
C ALA A 264 12.40 -10.86 -27.56
N LEU A 265 12.46 -12.11 -27.08
CA LEU A 265 12.57 -13.30 -27.91
C LEU A 265 11.28 -13.58 -28.69
N VAL A 266 10.11 -13.48 -28.03
CA VAL A 266 8.80 -13.62 -28.68
C VAL A 266 8.62 -12.54 -29.76
N MET A 267 8.89 -11.27 -29.43
CA MET A 267 8.79 -10.17 -30.39
C MET A 267 9.84 -10.28 -31.50
N SER A 268 11.03 -10.80 -31.19
CA SER A 268 12.09 -11.09 -32.15
C SER A 268 11.62 -12.11 -33.19
N ALA A 269 10.93 -13.17 -32.76
CA ALA A 269 10.38 -14.20 -33.63
C ALA A 269 9.25 -13.68 -34.53
N THR A 270 8.35 -12.84 -34.02
CA THR A 270 7.23 -12.28 -34.81
C THR A 270 7.67 -11.20 -35.80
N ALA A 271 8.76 -10.49 -35.50
CA ALA A 271 9.31 -9.43 -36.36
C ALA A 271 10.43 -9.94 -37.31
N TRP A 272 10.49 -11.24 -37.59
CA TRP A 272 11.57 -11.80 -38.40
C TRP A 272 11.59 -11.25 -39.84
N PRO A 273 12.75 -10.90 -40.41
CA PRO A 273 12.82 -10.38 -41.79
C PRO A 273 12.33 -11.42 -42.81
N SER A 274 11.34 -11.08 -43.63
CA SER A 274 10.86 -11.95 -44.71
C SER A 274 11.61 -11.73 -46.02
N ALA A 275 11.73 -12.78 -46.84
CA ALA A 275 12.35 -12.70 -48.17
C ALA A 275 11.66 -11.67 -49.07
N ALA A 276 10.33 -11.58 -49.02
CA ALA A 276 9.54 -10.59 -49.76
C ALA A 276 9.84 -9.14 -49.33
N MET A 277 10.09 -8.89 -48.04
CA MET A 277 10.44 -7.57 -47.52
C MET A 277 11.81 -7.11 -48.03
N LEU A 278 12.78 -8.04 -48.10
CA LEU A 278 14.12 -7.79 -48.63
C LEU A 278 14.08 -7.55 -50.14
N ALA A 279 13.32 -8.37 -50.88
CA ALA A 279 13.15 -8.24 -52.33
C ALA A 279 12.51 -6.90 -52.73
N THR A 280 11.55 -6.40 -51.94
CA THR A 280 10.84 -5.13 -52.22
C THR A 280 11.54 -3.90 -51.61
N ARG A 281 12.76 -4.04 -51.07
CA ARG A 281 13.56 -2.96 -50.46
C ARG A 281 12.78 -2.15 -49.43
N GLN A 282 11.90 -2.80 -48.67
CA GLN A 282 11.13 -2.13 -47.62
C GLN A 282 11.97 -1.96 -46.36
N PRO A 283 11.82 -0.86 -45.59
CA PRO A 283 12.53 -0.69 -44.33
C PRO A 283 12.18 -1.82 -43.36
N ALA A 284 13.19 -2.46 -42.75
CA ALA A 284 13.01 -3.58 -41.83
C ALA A 284 12.12 -3.25 -40.61
N VAL A 285 11.98 -1.97 -40.27
CA VAL A 285 11.13 -1.49 -39.17
C VAL A 285 9.64 -1.45 -39.52
N ARG A 286 9.23 -1.74 -40.76
CA ARG A 286 7.82 -1.68 -41.18
C ARG A 286 6.95 -2.68 -40.44
N SER A 287 7.46 -3.89 -40.17
CA SER A 287 6.74 -4.94 -39.42
C SER A 287 6.42 -4.53 -37.99
N LEU A 288 7.24 -3.65 -37.38
CA LEU A 288 7.08 -3.18 -36.00
C LEU A 288 6.09 -2.02 -35.85
N ARG A 289 5.60 -1.44 -36.96
CA ARG A 289 4.75 -0.24 -36.92
C ARG A 289 3.46 -0.47 -36.13
N THR A 290 2.77 -1.59 -36.37
CA THR A 290 1.50 -1.89 -35.70
C THR A 290 1.72 -2.14 -34.22
N ALA A 291 2.74 -2.93 -33.87
CA ALA A 291 3.10 -3.18 -32.47
C ALA A 291 3.45 -1.88 -31.72
N ALA A 292 4.21 -0.97 -32.35
CA ALA A 292 4.52 0.34 -31.77
C ALA A 292 3.27 1.23 -31.61
N ALA A 293 2.34 1.19 -32.56
CA ALA A 293 1.07 1.93 -32.47
C ALA A 293 0.20 1.41 -31.32
N VAL A 294 0.05 0.09 -31.22
CA VAL A 294 -0.72 -0.56 -30.16
C VAL A 294 -0.10 -0.27 -28.80
N LEU A 295 1.23 -0.40 -28.66
CA LEU A 295 1.92 -0.06 -27.42
C LEU A 295 1.69 1.41 -27.04
N GLN A 296 1.83 2.35 -27.98
CA GLN A 296 1.59 3.76 -27.72
C GLN A 296 0.17 4.02 -27.19
N VAL A 297 -0.84 3.40 -27.80
CA VAL A 297 -2.24 3.54 -27.37
C VAL A 297 -2.48 2.92 -26.00
N VAL A 298 -2.02 1.69 -25.78
CA VAL A 298 -2.21 0.97 -24.50
C VAL A 298 -1.53 1.70 -23.35
N VAL A 299 -0.27 2.13 -23.53
CA VAL A 299 0.45 2.85 -22.48
C VAL A 299 -0.16 4.23 -22.23
N PHE A 300 -0.67 4.91 -23.26
CA PHE A 300 -1.40 6.16 -23.06
C PHE A 300 -2.67 5.95 -22.23
N LEU A 301 -3.46 4.92 -22.52
CA LEU A 301 -4.63 4.56 -21.70
C LEU A 301 -4.25 4.24 -20.26
N MET A 302 -3.12 3.53 -20.03
CA MET A 302 -2.61 3.29 -18.68
C MET A 302 -2.22 4.59 -17.97
N VAL A 303 -1.58 5.54 -18.65
CA VAL A 303 -1.28 6.87 -18.08
C VAL A 303 -2.55 7.61 -17.69
N LEU A 304 -3.56 7.62 -18.57
CA LEU A 304 -4.86 8.26 -18.28
C LEU A 304 -5.56 7.61 -17.09
N ALA A 305 -5.60 6.27 -17.03
CA ALA A 305 -6.22 5.52 -15.95
C ALA A 305 -5.48 5.68 -14.62
N ALA A 306 -4.15 5.82 -14.63
CA ALA A 306 -3.35 5.99 -13.43
C ALA A 306 -3.33 7.42 -12.89
N ALA A 307 -3.66 8.43 -13.72
CA ALA A 307 -3.55 9.84 -13.34
C ALA A 307 -4.47 10.24 -12.17
N ALA A 308 -5.74 9.80 -12.19
CA ALA A 308 -6.69 10.13 -11.13
C ALA A 308 -6.36 9.41 -9.79
N PRO A 309 -6.09 8.07 -9.77
CA PRO A 309 -5.64 7.38 -8.56
C PRO A 309 -4.34 7.96 -7.98
N ALA A 310 -3.36 8.28 -8.82
CA ALA A 310 -2.11 8.89 -8.36
C ALA A 310 -2.33 10.27 -7.73
N TRP A 311 -3.23 11.09 -8.30
CA TRP A 311 -3.60 12.37 -7.70
C TRP A 311 -4.33 12.22 -6.37
N ALA A 312 -5.28 11.27 -6.30
CA ALA A 312 -5.98 10.96 -5.06
C ALA A 312 -4.99 10.51 -3.98
N ALA A 313 -4.09 9.59 -4.32
CA ALA A 313 -3.03 9.11 -3.43
C ALA A 313 -2.14 10.27 -2.93
N TYR A 314 -1.70 11.17 -3.81
CA TYR A 314 -0.92 12.35 -3.41
C TYR A 314 -1.67 13.21 -2.38
N ARG A 315 -2.97 13.47 -2.58
CA ARG A 315 -3.81 14.19 -1.62
C ARG A 315 -3.97 13.43 -0.30
N TYR A 316 -4.11 12.11 -0.35
CA TYR A 316 -4.20 11.28 0.84
C TYR A 316 -2.89 11.25 1.64
N SER A 317 -1.71 11.52 1.06
CA SER A 317 -0.46 11.55 1.83
C SER A 317 -0.44 12.61 2.95
N ALA A 318 -0.98 13.79 2.68
CA ALA A 318 -1.08 14.86 3.69
C ALA A 318 -2.11 14.52 4.77
N ALA A 319 -3.22 13.88 4.37
CA ALA A 319 -4.22 13.37 5.32
C ALA A 319 -3.66 12.21 6.16
N ALA A 320 -2.92 11.29 5.56
CA ALA A 320 -2.27 10.16 6.23
C ALA A 320 -1.19 10.62 7.21
N ALA A 321 -0.44 11.69 6.91
CA ALA A 321 0.52 12.27 7.85
C ALA A 321 -0.17 12.92 9.06
N ALA A 322 -1.28 13.63 8.84
CA ALA A 322 -2.12 14.17 9.93
C ALA A 322 -2.78 13.05 10.75
N GLU A 323 -3.24 12.00 10.08
CA GLU A 323 -3.76 10.78 10.67
C GLU A 323 -2.70 10.08 11.53
N MET A 324 -1.47 9.88 11.05
CA MET A 324 -0.37 9.35 11.85
C MET A 324 -0.07 10.20 13.09
N ALA A 325 -0.08 11.52 12.96
CA ALA A 325 0.14 12.41 14.10
C ALA A 325 -0.98 12.31 15.13
N GLN A 326 -2.22 12.09 14.69
CA GLN A 326 -3.36 11.89 15.58
C GLN A 326 -3.38 10.48 16.20
N TRP A 327 -3.04 9.43 15.45
CA TRP A 327 -2.87 8.08 15.99
C TRP A 327 -1.79 8.02 17.07
N LYS A 328 -0.71 8.78 16.93
CA LYS A 328 0.29 8.91 18.01
C LYS A 328 -0.28 9.48 19.31
N LYS A 329 -1.31 10.34 19.25
CA LYS A 329 -2.01 10.83 20.45
C LYS A 329 -2.99 9.81 21.01
N LEU A 330 -3.39 8.82 20.20
CA LEU A 330 -4.26 7.70 20.57
C LEU A 330 -3.45 6.44 20.89
N ALA A 331 -2.15 6.57 21.21
CA ALA A 331 -1.27 5.44 21.50
C ALA A 331 -1.80 4.57 22.66
N ASP A 332 -2.40 5.20 23.66
CA ASP A 332 -3.02 4.58 24.83
C ASP A 332 -4.48 4.12 24.56
N GLN A 333 -4.95 4.18 23.30
CA GLN A 333 -6.30 3.71 22.97
C GLN A 333 -6.24 2.31 22.35
N VAL A 334 -7.21 1.50 22.75
CA VAL A 334 -7.31 0.09 22.37
C VAL A 334 -8.68 -0.22 21.79
N ALA A 335 -8.71 -1.12 20.82
CA ALA A 335 -9.91 -1.70 20.26
C ALA A 335 -10.03 -3.17 20.69
N VAL A 336 -11.27 -3.65 20.78
CA VAL A 336 -11.55 -5.06 21.06
C VAL A 336 -11.90 -5.76 19.75
N ARG A 337 -11.07 -6.69 19.33
CA ARG A 337 -11.29 -7.54 18.15
C ARG A 337 -12.00 -8.81 18.58
N PHE A 338 -13.03 -9.17 17.82
CA PHE A 338 -13.82 -10.36 18.06
C PHE A 338 -13.38 -11.46 17.10
N GLY A 339 -12.98 -12.60 17.66
CA GLY A 339 -12.71 -13.84 16.94
C GLY A 339 -13.74 -14.92 17.28
N VAL A 340 -15.02 -14.54 17.39
CA VAL A 340 -16.15 -15.42 17.74
C VAL A 340 -17.07 -15.61 16.52
N SER A 341 -17.81 -16.73 16.45
CA SER A 341 -18.80 -16.95 15.38
C SER A 341 -19.99 -15.98 15.48
N ASP A 342 -20.82 -15.89 14.46
CA ASP A 342 -22.03 -15.03 14.48
C ASP A 342 -23.01 -15.47 15.59
N GLU A 343 -23.15 -16.77 15.81
CA GLU A 343 -23.98 -17.31 16.90
C GLU A 343 -23.38 -17.03 18.28
N GLU A 344 -22.05 -17.09 18.40
CA GLU A 344 -21.32 -16.71 19.61
C GLU A 344 -21.41 -15.21 19.87
N MET A 345 -21.32 -14.38 18.84
CA MET A 345 -21.43 -12.92 18.92
C MET A 345 -22.74 -12.53 19.58
N THR A 346 -23.86 -13.10 19.10
CA THR A 346 -25.21 -12.83 19.64
C THR A 346 -25.31 -13.14 21.14
N ARG A 347 -24.59 -14.18 21.61
CA ARG A 347 -24.57 -14.55 23.05
C ARG A 347 -23.72 -13.58 23.89
N VAL A 348 -22.72 -12.93 23.29
CA VAL A 348 -21.79 -12.01 23.95
C VAL A 348 -22.34 -10.57 23.98
N GLU A 349 -23.23 -10.21 23.06
CA GLU A 349 -23.82 -8.85 22.93
C GLU A 349 -24.25 -8.21 24.27
N PRO A 350 -25.06 -8.87 25.15
CA PRO A 350 -25.48 -8.24 26.40
C PRO A 350 -24.31 -7.92 27.34
N ARG A 351 -23.28 -8.78 27.36
CA ARG A 351 -22.08 -8.59 28.18
C ARG A 351 -21.22 -7.45 27.63
N VAL A 352 -21.20 -7.26 26.31
CA VAL A 352 -20.56 -6.10 25.66
C VAL A 352 -21.28 -4.81 26.03
N GLY A 353 -22.61 -4.83 26.10
CA GLY A 353 -23.40 -3.71 26.61
C GLY A 353 -22.95 -3.26 28.00
N GLU A 354 -22.93 -4.20 28.95
CA GLU A 354 -22.52 -3.93 30.34
C GLU A 354 -21.02 -3.54 30.47
N LEU A 355 -20.16 -4.09 29.60
CA LEU A 355 -18.76 -3.69 29.49
C LEU A 355 -18.66 -2.21 29.09
N VAL A 356 -19.38 -1.78 28.05
CA VAL A 356 -19.38 -0.39 27.59
C VAL A 356 -19.94 0.53 28.66
N ARG A 357 -21.04 0.14 29.32
CA ARG A 357 -21.60 0.88 30.44
C ARG A 357 -20.57 1.12 31.55
N SER A 358 -19.91 0.05 32.00
CA SER A 358 -18.91 0.13 33.07
C SER A 358 -17.70 0.97 32.65
N ALA A 359 -17.32 0.91 31.37
CA ALA A 359 -16.25 1.74 30.83
C ALA A 359 -16.65 3.23 30.68
N GLU A 360 -17.92 3.53 30.38
CA GLU A 360 -18.48 4.89 30.37
C GLU A 360 -18.51 5.50 31.77
N GLU A 361 -18.97 4.74 32.77
CA GLU A 361 -18.98 5.17 34.18
C GLU A 361 -17.57 5.51 34.70
N LEU A 362 -16.55 4.87 34.12
CA LEU A 362 -15.13 5.09 34.42
C LEU A 362 -14.44 6.16 33.56
N ASP A 363 -15.17 6.81 32.64
CA ASP A 363 -14.65 7.74 31.62
C ASP A 363 -13.47 7.17 30.79
N THR A 364 -13.58 5.88 30.43
CA THR A 364 -12.51 5.16 29.70
C THR A 364 -12.87 4.73 28.30
N VAL A 365 -14.09 5.00 27.85
CA VAL A 365 -14.55 4.63 26.51
C VAL A 365 -14.79 5.85 25.64
N ALA A 366 -14.22 5.85 24.44
CA ALA A 366 -14.40 6.87 23.44
C ALA A 366 -15.19 6.32 22.26
N PHE A 367 -16.12 7.13 21.73
CA PHE A 367 -16.99 6.73 20.64
C PHE A 367 -16.95 7.75 19.52
N SER A 368 -16.80 7.27 18.29
CA SER A 368 -16.98 8.05 17.08
C SER A 368 -17.48 7.19 15.93
N TYR A 369 -18.57 7.63 15.31
CA TYR A 369 -19.17 7.00 14.15
C TYR A 369 -19.66 8.06 13.16
N ALA A 370 -18.94 8.22 12.04
CA ALA A 370 -19.25 9.20 11.01
C ALA A 370 -19.96 8.59 9.79
N PHE A 371 -21.03 9.25 9.36
CA PHE A 371 -21.73 8.99 8.11
C PHE A 371 -21.25 9.98 7.04
N ASP A 372 -20.70 9.47 5.95
CA ASP A 372 -20.26 10.29 4.82
C ASP A 372 -21.40 10.53 3.84
N ARG A 373 -21.62 11.79 3.42
CA ARG A 373 -22.70 12.15 2.50
C ARG A 373 -22.68 11.37 1.18
N ARG A 374 -21.50 11.05 0.64
CA ARG A 374 -21.37 10.36 -0.66
C ARG A 374 -21.77 8.90 -0.56
N VAL A 375 -21.49 8.27 0.58
CA VAL A 375 -21.84 6.87 0.84
C VAL A 375 -23.30 6.76 1.26
N TRP A 376 -23.75 7.68 2.11
CA TRP A 376 -25.12 7.76 2.61
C TRP A 376 -26.14 8.13 1.53
N GLN A 377 -25.73 8.95 0.55
CA GLN A 377 -26.59 9.47 -0.52
C GLN A 377 -27.78 10.31 -0.03
N GLY A 378 -27.69 10.89 1.16
CA GLY A 378 -28.72 11.76 1.74
C GLY A 378 -28.39 13.26 1.69
N ASP A 379 -29.31 14.08 2.17
CA ASP A 379 -29.14 15.55 2.20
C ASP A 379 -28.73 16.05 3.58
N PHE A 380 -27.42 16.25 3.75
CA PHE A 380 -26.81 16.80 4.97
C PHE A 380 -26.72 18.34 4.96
N GLY A 381 -27.38 19.02 4.01
CA GLY A 381 -27.30 20.47 3.89
C GLY A 381 -25.89 20.94 3.54
N GLU A 382 -25.31 21.79 4.39
CA GLU A 382 -23.96 22.34 4.23
C GLU A 382 -22.84 21.37 4.65
N TYR A 383 -23.17 20.28 5.35
CA TYR A 383 -22.19 19.35 5.90
C TYR A 383 -21.79 18.25 4.90
N SER A 384 -20.53 17.84 4.90
CA SER A 384 -20.04 16.67 4.15
C SER A 384 -20.24 15.36 4.90
N ALA A 385 -20.40 15.42 6.22
CA ALA A 385 -20.68 14.28 7.08
C ALA A 385 -21.40 14.70 8.37
N VAL A 386 -22.05 13.72 8.98
CA VAL A 386 -22.57 13.81 10.35
C VAL A 386 -21.91 12.71 11.18
N ALA A 387 -21.29 13.09 12.30
CA ALA A 387 -20.58 12.17 13.17
C ALA A 387 -21.18 12.16 14.56
N PHE A 388 -21.56 10.97 15.02
CA PHE A 388 -21.99 10.74 16.40
C PHE A 388 -20.75 10.44 17.24
N VAL A 389 -20.53 11.23 18.28
CA VAL A 389 -19.35 11.14 19.15
C VAL A 389 -19.76 11.24 20.61
N ASN A 390 -18.92 10.77 21.54
CA ASN A 390 -19.10 11.06 22.96
C ASN A 390 -18.09 12.12 23.45
N ARG A 391 -18.25 12.59 24.70
CA ARG A 391 -17.36 13.60 25.29
C ARG A 391 -15.91 13.14 25.38
N ARG A 392 -15.68 11.85 25.67
CA ARG A 392 -14.33 11.29 25.75
C ARG A 392 -13.58 11.37 24.42
N TRP A 393 -14.27 11.10 23.30
CA TRP A 393 -13.68 11.28 21.96
C TRP A 393 -13.23 12.72 21.73
N LEU A 394 -14.10 13.68 22.03
CA LEU A 394 -13.79 15.12 21.94
C LEU A 394 -12.55 15.50 22.75
N ALA A 395 -12.45 15.01 24.00
CA ALA A 395 -11.29 15.21 24.86
C ALA A 395 -10.00 14.60 24.28
N LEU A 396 -10.04 13.37 23.76
CA LEU A 396 -8.90 12.72 23.11
C LEU A 396 -8.41 13.48 21.87
N MET A 397 -9.32 14.15 21.15
CA MET A 397 -8.97 15.01 20.01
C MET A 397 -8.48 16.40 20.43
N GLY A 398 -8.46 16.70 21.73
CA GLY A 398 -8.02 17.99 22.29
C GLY A 398 -9.07 19.10 22.17
N ALA A 399 -10.31 18.75 21.86
CA ALA A 399 -11.40 19.69 21.69
C ALA A 399 -12.50 19.40 22.73
N ASP A 400 -12.33 19.87 23.95
CA ASP A 400 -13.46 19.89 24.88
C ASP A 400 -14.53 20.89 24.37
N SER A 401 -15.77 20.73 24.81
CA SER A 401 -16.92 21.58 24.51
C SER A 401 -16.69 23.09 24.74
N ALA A 402 -15.67 23.46 25.52
CA ALA A 402 -15.22 24.84 25.77
C ALA A 402 -14.01 25.31 24.93
N SER A 403 -13.52 24.50 23.99
CA SER A 403 -12.34 24.78 23.18
C SER A 403 -12.63 25.72 22.00
N ARG A 404 -11.66 26.56 21.59
CA ARG A 404 -11.74 27.42 20.39
C ARG A 404 -11.79 26.63 19.06
N MET A 405 -11.83 25.30 19.12
CA MET A 405 -11.82 24.41 17.96
C MET A 405 -13.22 24.06 17.47
N LEU A 406 -14.24 24.23 18.32
CA LEU A 406 -15.62 23.87 18.04
C LEU A 406 -16.54 25.06 18.26
N THR A 407 -17.51 25.21 17.38
CA THR A 407 -18.58 26.20 17.45
C THR A 407 -19.90 25.47 17.71
N SER A 408 -20.64 25.88 18.75
CA SER A 408 -21.96 25.30 19.05
C SER A 408 -22.94 25.59 17.92
N VAL A 409 -23.74 24.59 17.57
CA VAL A 409 -24.85 24.70 16.61
C VAL A 409 -26.16 24.47 17.38
N PRO A 410 -27.15 25.37 17.31
CA PRO A 410 -28.45 25.13 17.92
C PRO A 410 -29.16 23.93 17.29
N TYR A 411 -29.77 23.06 18.10
CA TYR A 411 -30.52 21.90 17.58
C TYR A 411 -31.59 22.30 16.57
N ALA A 412 -32.29 23.42 16.81
CA ALA A 412 -33.34 23.94 15.92
C ALA A 412 -32.86 24.22 14.48
N GLU A 413 -31.56 24.44 14.25
CA GLU A 413 -31.01 24.66 12.90
C GLU A 413 -30.79 23.34 12.13
N VAL A 414 -30.63 22.22 12.84
CA VAL A 414 -30.28 20.92 12.27
C VAL A 414 -31.36 19.86 12.49
N GLU A 415 -32.38 20.15 13.29
CA GLU A 415 -33.45 19.23 13.70
C GLU A 415 -34.11 18.54 12.51
N GLU A 416 -34.53 19.30 11.50
CA GLU A 416 -35.22 18.75 10.33
C GLU A 416 -34.32 17.76 9.57
N MET A 417 -33.05 18.15 9.34
CA MET A 417 -32.08 17.31 8.64
C MET A 417 -31.76 16.04 9.43
N VAL A 418 -31.45 16.15 10.73
CA VAL A 418 -31.04 14.99 11.52
C VAL A 418 -32.19 14.01 11.72
N ASN A 419 -33.42 14.50 11.95
CA ASN A 419 -34.59 13.63 12.06
C ASN A 419 -34.93 12.96 10.73
N ARG A 420 -34.88 13.69 9.60
CA ARG A 420 -35.16 13.14 8.28
C ARG A 420 -34.15 12.08 7.86
N GLU A 421 -32.86 12.39 8.00
CA GLU A 421 -31.80 11.53 7.49
C GLU A 421 -31.50 10.36 8.43
N PHE A 422 -31.51 10.58 9.75
CA PHE A 422 -31.09 9.56 10.73
C PHE A 422 -32.22 8.98 11.55
N GLY A 423 -33.45 9.50 11.47
CA GLY A 423 -34.58 9.06 12.30
C GLY A 423 -34.85 7.55 12.25
N GLU A 424 -35.00 6.99 11.05
CA GLU A 424 -35.23 5.55 10.86
C GLU A 424 -34.03 4.70 11.28
N THR A 425 -32.82 5.18 10.97
CA THR A 425 -31.59 4.45 11.29
C THR A 425 -31.36 4.42 12.79
N LEU A 426 -31.51 5.55 13.47
CA LEU A 426 -31.44 5.63 14.92
C LEU A 426 -32.57 4.85 15.59
N ALA A 427 -33.73 4.70 14.96
CA ALA A 427 -34.79 3.82 15.48
C ALA A 427 -34.35 2.35 15.54
N LEU A 428 -33.49 1.91 14.63
CA LEU A 428 -32.88 0.56 14.63
C LEU A 428 -31.69 0.45 15.59
N LEU A 429 -30.95 1.55 15.78
CA LEU A 429 -29.76 1.60 16.63
C LEU A 429 -30.08 1.75 18.11
N LYS A 430 -31.21 2.39 18.46
CA LYS A 430 -31.50 2.82 19.82
C LYS A 430 -31.69 1.68 20.80
N ARG A 431 -31.35 1.94 22.07
CA ARG A 431 -31.76 1.12 23.20
C ARG A 431 -33.13 1.58 23.71
N GLY A 432 -34.01 0.63 24.02
CA GLY A 432 -35.31 0.90 24.63
C GLY A 432 -36.35 1.53 23.69
N GLU A 433 -37.50 1.89 24.26
CA GLU A 433 -38.69 2.31 23.50
C GLU A 433 -38.83 3.83 23.32
N GLN A 434 -37.93 4.63 23.90
CA GLN A 434 -38.00 6.10 23.81
C GLN A 434 -38.02 6.62 22.36
N PRO A 435 -38.75 7.71 22.05
CA PRO A 435 -38.75 8.31 20.72
C PRO A 435 -37.35 8.81 20.31
N VAL A 436 -36.96 8.61 19.06
CA VAL A 436 -35.66 9.06 18.52
C VAL A 436 -35.47 10.58 18.64
N ALA A 437 -36.56 11.35 18.47
CA ALA A 437 -36.52 12.80 18.61
C ALA A 437 -36.09 13.24 20.02
N GLU A 438 -36.50 12.51 21.06
CA GLU A 438 -36.10 12.80 22.44
C GLU A 438 -34.61 12.50 22.67
N LEU A 439 -34.10 11.40 22.09
CA LEU A 439 -32.68 11.07 22.10
C LEU A 439 -31.84 12.16 21.43
N LEU A 440 -32.27 12.61 20.24
CA LEU A 440 -31.60 13.67 19.48
C LEU A 440 -31.64 15.02 20.20
N ALA A 441 -32.77 15.38 20.81
CA ALA A 441 -32.90 16.62 21.56
C ALA A 441 -31.98 16.69 22.80
N ARG A 442 -31.59 15.54 23.36
CA ARG A 442 -30.62 15.45 24.48
C ARG A 442 -29.17 15.61 24.03
N CYS A 443 -28.88 15.49 22.73
CA CYS A 443 -27.52 15.63 22.19
C CYS A 443 -27.09 17.10 22.12
N ALA A 444 -25.79 17.33 22.21
CA ALA A 444 -25.20 18.63 21.89
C ALA A 444 -24.64 18.63 20.47
N TYR A 445 -24.75 19.76 19.76
CA TYR A 445 -24.39 19.87 18.35
C TYR A 445 -23.26 20.89 18.17
N PHE A 446 -22.23 20.49 17.44
CA PHE A 446 -21.08 21.33 17.18
C PHE A 446 -20.62 21.22 15.72
N ARG A 447 -19.94 22.26 15.24
CA ARG A 447 -19.18 22.24 13.99
C ARG A 447 -17.74 22.70 14.24
N PRO A 448 -16.75 22.25 13.44
CA PRO A 448 -15.39 22.78 13.51
C PRO A 448 -15.36 24.30 13.32
N SER A 449 -14.51 25.00 14.06
CA SER A 449 -14.27 26.43 13.85
C SER A 449 -13.44 26.67 12.59
N ASP A 450 -13.56 27.85 11.99
CA ASP A 450 -12.89 28.19 10.72
C ASP A 450 -11.37 27.94 10.78
N GLY A 451 -10.86 27.23 9.77
CA GLY A 451 -9.44 26.85 9.68
C GLY A 451 -9.05 25.58 10.44
N PHE A 452 -9.98 24.94 11.15
CA PHE A 452 -9.76 23.65 11.81
C PHE A 452 -10.44 22.51 11.07
N ARG A 453 -9.71 21.39 10.92
CA ARG A 453 -10.26 20.12 10.42
C ARG A 453 -10.33 19.13 11.58
N PHE A 454 -11.54 18.71 11.94
CA PHE A 454 -11.77 17.83 13.06
C PHE A 454 -11.66 16.35 12.65
N PRO A 455 -10.93 15.52 13.42
CA PRO A 455 -10.81 14.08 13.18
C PRO A 455 -12.05 13.31 13.67
N VAL A 456 -12.63 12.49 12.80
CA VAL A 456 -13.73 11.57 13.11
C VAL A 456 -13.42 10.18 12.58
N SER A 457 -13.89 9.15 13.27
CA SER A 457 -13.81 7.76 12.80
C SER A 457 -14.96 7.44 11.86
N ASP A 458 -14.66 6.99 10.64
CA ASP A 458 -15.67 6.60 9.65
C ASP A 458 -16.42 5.34 10.12
N GLY A 459 -17.75 5.36 10.01
CA GLY A 459 -18.59 4.24 10.44
C GLY A 459 -18.30 2.94 9.69
N GLY A 460 -18.07 1.85 10.42
CA GLY A 460 -17.87 0.51 9.83
C GLY A 460 -16.55 0.30 9.08
N SER A 461 -15.63 1.27 9.13
CA SER A 461 -14.40 1.28 8.32
C SER A 461 -13.19 0.54 8.93
N GLY A 462 -13.36 -0.02 10.14
CA GLY A 462 -12.32 -0.75 10.86
C GLY A 462 -11.25 0.14 11.48
N GLY A 463 -11.59 1.37 11.89
CA GLY A 463 -10.69 2.27 12.62
C GLY A 463 -9.86 3.22 11.74
N GLY A 464 -10.42 3.80 10.67
CA GLY A 464 -9.78 4.90 9.93
C GLY A 464 -10.25 6.28 10.41
N LEU A 465 -9.38 7.30 10.40
CA LEU A 465 -9.73 8.69 10.74
C LEU A 465 -9.88 9.56 9.50
N THR A 466 -10.99 10.28 9.39
CA THR A 466 -11.16 11.36 8.40
C THR A 466 -11.14 12.73 9.06
N PHE A 467 -10.44 13.67 8.44
CA PHE A 467 -10.30 15.04 8.93
C PHE A 467 -11.19 15.97 8.10
N ARG A 468 -12.17 16.62 8.73
CA ARG A 468 -13.19 17.41 8.02
C ARG A 468 -13.35 18.77 8.66
N ASP A 469 -13.41 19.82 7.84
CA ASP A 469 -13.75 21.20 8.25
C ASP A 469 -15.27 21.44 8.20
N ASP A 470 -16.02 20.58 7.53
CA ASP A 470 -17.46 20.71 7.25
C ASP A 470 -18.26 19.50 7.79
N VAL A 471 -18.00 19.08 9.03
CA VAL A 471 -18.69 17.97 9.70
C VAL A 471 -19.60 18.46 10.82
N LEU A 472 -20.83 17.93 10.91
CA LEU A 472 -21.69 18.12 12.08
C LEU A 472 -21.35 17.05 13.13
N LEU A 473 -20.92 17.49 14.32
CA LEU A 473 -20.66 16.62 15.46
C LEU A 473 -21.91 16.56 16.35
N VAL A 474 -22.47 15.37 16.51
CA VAL A 474 -23.59 15.07 17.40
C VAL A 474 -23.02 14.38 18.64
N VAL A 475 -22.96 15.12 19.75
CA VAL A 475 -22.38 14.64 21.00
C VAL A 475 -23.45 13.91 21.80
N VAL A 476 -23.33 12.59 21.83
CA VAL A 476 -24.20 11.67 22.55
C VAL A 476 -23.82 11.68 24.03
N PRO A 477 -24.77 11.89 24.96
CA PRO A 477 -24.48 11.95 26.40
C PRO A 477 -23.96 10.63 26.98
N SER A 478 -24.59 9.50 26.62
CA SER A 478 -24.14 8.14 26.95
C SER A 478 -24.39 7.25 25.73
N VAL A 479 -23.34 6.57 25.31
CA VAL A 479 -23.33 5.63 24.20
C VAL A 479 -24.11 4.37 24.58
N TYR A 480 -23.98 3.91 25.84
CA TYR A 480 -24.75 2.79 26.37
C TYR A 480 -26.25 3.08 26.35
N GLU A 481 -26.69 4.24 26.86
CA GLU A 481 -28.11 4.60 26.84
C GLU A 481 -28.64 4.80 25.41
N ALA A 482 -27.81 5.31 24.50
CA ALA A 482 -28.24 5.66 23.15
C ALA A 482 -28.28 4.47 22.19
N ILE A 483 -27.42 3.46 22.35
CA ILE A 483 -27.22 2.39 21.36
C ILE A 483 -27.44 1.02 22.00
N ASN A 484 -28.17 0.14 21.32
CA ASN A 484 -28.41 -1.22 21.78
C ASN A 484 -27.17 -2.13 21.68
N ASP A 485 -27.18 -3.24 22.41
CA ASP A 485 -26.05 -4.15 22.59
C ASP A 485 -25.51 -4.73 21.28
N ARG A 486 -26.40 -5.10 20.35
CA ARG A 486 -26.04 -5.60 19.02
C ARG A 486 -25.24 -4.59 18.22
N ASN A 487 -25.71 -3.36 18.17
CA ASN A 487 -25.05 -2.31 17.41
C ASN A 487 -23.76 -1.84 18.10
N LEU A 488 -23.72 -1.82 19.43
CA LEU A 488 -22.48 -1.56 20.17
C LEU A 488 -21.42 -2.61 19.87
N THR A 489 -21.81 -3.88 19.83
CA THR A 489 -20.92 -4.99 19.49
C THR A 489 -20.37 -4.84 18.07
N SER A 490 -21.23 -4.51 17.11
CA SER A 490 -20.83 -4.19 15.74
C SER A 490 -19.84 -3.02 15.69
N MET A 491 -20.16 -1.90 16.34
CA MET A 491 -19.31 -0.70 16.37
C MET A 491 -17.98 -0.92 17.11
N MET A 492 -17.97 -1.79 18.12
CA MET A 492 -16.73 -2.20 18.81
C MET A 492 -15.86 -3.06 17.89
N SER A 493 -16.46 -3.98 17.14
CA SER A 493 -15.73 -4.83 16.18
C SER A 493 -15.08 -4.02 15.04
N THR A 494 -15.69 -2.90 14.66
CA THR A 494 -15.20 -1.98 13.63
C THR A 494 -14.35 -0.83 14.19
N SER A 495 -13.99 -0.89 15.47
CA SER A 495 -13.13 0.10 16.14
C SER A 495 -13.70 1.53 16.13
N ASN A 496 -15.02 1.65 16.15
CA ASN A 496 -15.73 2.91 16.39
C ASN A 496 -15.96 3.18 17.89
N VAL A 497 -15.82 2.14 18.73
CA VAL A 497 -15.75 2.21 20.20
C VAL A 497 -14.33 1.84 20.63
N LEU A 498 -13.66 2.74 21.34
CA LEU A 498 -12.29 2.58 21.83
C LEU A 498 -12.26 2.63 23.35
N PHE A 499 -11.31 1.91 23.96
CA PHE A 499 -11.05 1.95 25.39
C PHE A 499 -9.68 2.55 25.66
N THR A 500 -9.47 3.10 26.86
CA THR A 500 -8.19 3.64 27.31
C THR A 500 -7.41 2.60 28.13
N GLY A 501 -6.19 2.28 27.70
CA GLY A 501 -5.25 1.37 28.36
C GLY A 501 -5.54 -0.12 28.18
N VAL A 502 -4.53 -0.91 27.80
CA VAL A 502 -4.68 -2.37 27.61
C VAL A 502 -5.04 -3.08 28.91
N THR A 503 -4.28 -2.87 29.99
CA THR A 503 -4.48 -3.58 31.27
C THR A 503 -5.87 -3.33 31.82
N ARG A 504 -6.29 -2.06 31.85
CA ARG A 504 -7.61 -1.69 32.36
C ARG A 504 -8.73 -2.28 31.52
N THR A 505 -8.56 -2.34 30.21
CA THR A 505 -9.53 -2.96 29.30
C THR A 505 -9.58 -4.49 29.49
N GLN A 506 -8.44 -5.14 29.69
CA GLN A 506 -8.38 -6.58 29.98
C GLN A 506 -9.03 -6.92 31.32
N GLU A 507 -8.82 -6.10 32.36
CA GLU A 507 -9.51 -6.25 33.64
C GLU A 507 -11.02 -6.08 33.49
N LEU A 508 -11.47 -5.09 32.71
CA LEU A 508 -12.89 -4.89 32.42
C LEU A 508 -13.47 -6.10 31.68
N LEU A 509 -12.80 -6.61 30.65
CA LEU A 509 -13.21 -7.83 29.96
C LEU A 509 -13.31 -9.02 30.93
N ALA A 510 -12.33 -9.19 31.82
CA ALA A 510 -12.36 -10.26 32.81
C ALA A 510 -13.54 -10.14 33.78
N ARG A 511 -13.84 -8.93 34.28
CA ARG A 511 -14.98 -8.69 35.20
C ARG A 511 -16.33 -9.03 34.58
N HIS A 512 -16.47 -8.90 33.26
CA HIS A 512 -17.70 -9.23 32.54
C HIS A 512 -17.70 -10.64 31.93
N GLY A 513 -16.76 -11.51 32.32
CA GLY A 513 -16.69 -12.88 31.79
C GLY A 513 -16.34 -12.95 30.29
N LEU A 514 -15.68 -11.91 29.77
CA LEU A 514 -15.21 -11.79 28.38
C LEU A 514 -13.71 -12.04 28.25
N SER A 515 -13.04 -12.49 29.31
CA SER A 515 -11.67 -12.99 29.23
C SER A 515 -11.63 -14.29 28.43
N PRO A 516 -10.48 -14.65 27.84
CA PRO A 516 -10.33 -15.92 27.14
C PRO A 516 -10.68 -17.15 27.99
N GLN A 517 -10.46 -17.08 29.32
CA GLN A 517 -10.87 -18.14 30.25
C GLN A 517 -12.38 -18.14 30.50
N GLY A 518 -12.98 -16.98 30.80
CA GLY A 518 -14.42 -16.88 31.05
C GLY A 518 -15.27 -17.28 29.83
N LEU A 519 -14.84 -16.91 28.63
CA LEU A 519 -15.46 -17.34 27.38
C LEU A 519 -15.37 -18.87 27.21
N ARG A 520 -14.22 -19.48 27.50
CA ARG A 520 -14.08 -20.95 27.41
C ARG A 520 -14.94 -21.69 28.43
N GLU A 521 -15.03 -21.18 29.66
CA GLU A 521 -15.90 -21.74 30.71
C GLU A 521 -17.38 -21.73 30.28
N ASP A 522 -17.79 -20.72 29.54
CA ASP A 522 -19.14 -20.58 28.99
C ASP A 522 -19.35 -21.30 27.64
N GLY A 523 -18.37 -22.11 27.21
CA GLY A 523 -18.47 -22.94 26.01
C GLY A 523 -18.30 -22.18 24.69
N PHE A 524 -17.62 -21.02 24.70
CA PHE A 524 -17.20 -20.33 23.49
C PHE A 524 -15.91 -20.92 22.92
N THR A 525 -15.84 -21.01 21.60
CA THR A 525 -14.66 -21.46 20.85
C THR A 525 -13.80 -20.30 20.37
N GLY A 526 -14.41 -19.14 20.17
CA GLY A 526 -13.73 -17.90 19.82
C GLY A 526 -13.21 -17.11 21.02
N GLU A 527 -12.52 -16.01 20.74
CA GLU A 527 -11.89 -15.16 21.74
C GLU A 527 -12.03 -13.67 21.42
N LEU A 528 -11.93 -12.82 22.45
CA LEU A 528 -11.84 -11.37 22.31
C LEU A 528 -10.40 -10.94 22.58
N ARG A 529 -9.81 -10.17 21.66
CA ARG A 529 -8.44 -9.68 21.75
C ARG A 529 -8.41 -8.16 21.86
N VAL A 530 -7.64 -7.64 22.81
CA VAL A 530 -7.37 -6.21 22.92
C VAL A 530 -6.19 -5.87 22.02
N VAL A 531 -6.36 -4.90 21.12
CA VAL A 531 -5.32 -4.45 20.18
C VAL A 531 -5.16 -2.94 20.26
N TYR A 532 -3.93 -2.45 20.15
CA TYR A 532 -3.66 -1.02 20.06
C TYR A 532 -4.16 -0.47 18.73
N ILE A 533 -4.99 0.57 18.79
CA ILE A 533 -5.50 1.16 17.56
C ILE A 533 -4.45 2.02 16.86
N ALA A 534 -3.55 2.64 17.64
CA ALA A 534 -2.45 3.42 17.08
C ALA A 534 -1.49 2.56 16.24
N GLU A 535 -1.26 1.30 16.63
CA GLU A 535 -0.41 0.39 15.86
C GLU A 535 -1.03 0.08 14.51
N GLU A 536 -2.32 -0.26 14.48
CA GLU A 536 -3.03 -0.56 13.24
C GLU A 536 -3.20 0.68 12.36
N GLY A 537 -3.52 1.83 12.96
CA GLY A 537 -3.63 3.13 12.28
C GLY A 537 -2.29 3.63 11.71
N ILE A 538 -1.19 3.47 12.45
CA ILE A 538 0.17 3.80 11.98
C ILE A 538 0.60 2.85 10.87
N LEU A 539 0.38 1.53 11.02
CA LEU A 539 0.69 0.55 9.98
C LEU A 539 -0.08 0.88 8.70
N ARG A 540 -1.40 1.08 8.77
CA ARG A 540 -2.27 1.43 7.65
C ARG A 540 -1.85 2.74 7.00
N ALA A 541 -1.60 3.79 7.78
CA ALA A 541 -1.15 5.06 7.24
C ALA A 541 0.23 4.96 6.58
N GLN A 542 1.13 4.12 7.11
CA GLN A 542 2.46 3.90 6.53
C GLN A 542 2.37 3.12 5.21
N PHE A 543 1.52 2.08 5.14
CA PHE A 543 1.17 1.39 3.90
C PHE A 543 0.58 2.35 2.86
N LEU A 544 -0.33 3.25 3.27
CA LEU A 544 -0.84 4.30 2.40
C LEU A 544 0.28 5.20 1.90
N SER A 545 1.21 5.63 2.76
CA SER A 545 2.35 6.47 2.35
C SER A 545 3.22 5.77 1.29
N TYR A 546 3.47 4.47 1.44
CA TYR A 546 4.21 3.67 0.46
C TYR A 546 3.43 3.52 -0.84
N ALA A 547 2.11 3.32 -0.76
CA ALA A 547 1.23 3.29 -1.92
C ALA A 547 1.26 4.62 -2.69
N VAL A 548 1.32 5.77 -2.01
CA VAL A 548 1.44 7.08 -2.68
C VAL A 548 2.72 7.18 -3.50
N TRP A 549 3.86 6.88 -2.87
CA TRP A 549 5.15 6.92 -3.56
C TRP A 549 5.20 5.92 -4.71
N LEU A 550 4.68 4.71 -4.50
CA LEU A 550 4.62 3.68 -5.52
C LEU A 550 3.74 4.10 -6.69
N MET A 551 2.55 4.65 -6.46
CA MET A 551 1.66 5.15 -7.51
C MET A 551 2.31 6.32 -8.27
N THR A 552 2.98 7.23 -7.56
CA THR A 552 3.68 8.37 -8.17
C THR A 552 4.83 7.90 -9.06
N LEU A 553 5.68 7.00 -8.56
CA LEU A 553 6.79 6.42 -9.34
C LEU A 553 6.28 5.58 -10.50
N SER A 554 5.17 4.85 -10.32
CA SER A 554 4.53 4.08 -11.39
C SER A 554 3.99 4.99 -12.49
N LEU A 555 3.37 6.13 -12.13
CA LEU A 555 2.92 7.13 -13.09
C LEU A 555 4.11 7.73 -13.86
N ILE A 556 5.21 8.07 -13.17
CA ILE A 556 6.43 8.55 -13.82
C ILE A 556 6.98 7.49 -14.79
N ALA A 557 7.04 6.22 -14.36
CA ALA A 557 7.47 5.10 -15.18
C ALA A 557 6.57 4.91 -16.42
N LEU A 558 5.24 5.03 -16.27
CA LEU A 558 4.30 4.99 -17.38
C LEU A 558 4.47 6.18 -18.34
N VAL A 559 4.72 7.39 -17.83
CA VAL A 559 5.01 8.57 -18.65
C VAL A 559 6.32 8.37 -19.45
N VAL A 560 7.36 7.80 -18.83
CA VAL A 560 8.59 7.42 -19.52
C VAL A 560 8.33 6.36 -20.59
N ALA A 561 7.58 5.31 -20.26
CA ALA A 561 7.18 4.27 -21.22
C ALA A 561 6.40 4.87 -22.41
N PHE A 562 5.49 5.79 -22.13
CA PHE A 562 4.70 6.49 -23.14
C PHE A 562 5.59 7.34 -24.05
N ALA A 563 6.50 8.14 -23.48
CA ALA A 563 7.45 8.94 -24.24
C ALA A 563 8.34 8.07 -25.15
N VAL A 564 8.79 6.92 -24.65
CA VAL A 564 9.55 5.93 -25.43
C VAL A 564 8.70 5.34 -26.55
N ALA A 565 7.46 4.93 -26.27
CA ALA A 565 6.54 4.37 -27.26
C ALA A 565 6.22 5.38 -28.39
N VAL A 566 5.94 6.64 -28.03
CA VAL A 566 5.78 7.76 -28.97
C VAL A 566 7.05 7.94 -29.81
N GLY A 567 8.22 7.92 -29.18
CA GLY A 567 9.50 8.04 -29.86
C GLY A 567 9.76 6.92 -30.87
N ILE A 568 9.49 5.66 -30.51
CA ILE A 568 9.61 4.50 -31.40
C ILE A 568 8.66 4.65 -32.58
N TYR A 569 7.38 4.92 -32.32
CA TYR A 569 6.37 5.07 -33.37
C TYR A 569 6.73 6.22 -34.32
N ALA A 570 7.14 7.37 -33.78
CA ALA A 570 7.58 8.52 -34.55
C ALA A 570 8.80 8.23 -35.42
N LEU A 571 9.78 7.49 -34.90
CA LEU A 571 10.98 7.09 -35.64
C LEU A 571 10.64 6.12 -36.78
N ILE A 572 9.82 5.11 -36.52
CA ILE A 572 9.33 4.19 -37.57
C ILE A 572 8.57 4.97 -38.64
N ALA A 573 7.66 5.87 -38.24
CA ALA A 573 6.90 6.69 -39.16
C ALA A 573 7.80 7.61 -40.00
N ALA A 574 8.83 8.22 -39.40
CA ALA A 574 9.77 9.09 -40.11
C ALA A 574 10.61 8.30 -41.12
N LEU A 575 11.09 7.10 -40.76
CA LEU A 575 11.84 6.23 -41.68
C LEU A 575 11.00 5.78 -42.88
N LEU A 576 9.72 5.47 -42.67
CA LEU A 576 8.81 5.07 -43.73
C LEU A 576 8.50 6.22 -44.70
N HIS A 577 8.46 7.46 -44.22
CA HIS A 577 8.15 8.65 -45.02
C HIS A 577 9.40 9.43 -45.47
N ALA A 578 10.60 8.94 -45.17
CA ALA A 578 11.86 9.64 -45.45
C ALA A 578 12.00 10.05 -46.93
N LYS A 579 11.53 9.22 -47.86
CA LYS A 579 11.54 9.50 -49.31
C LYS A 579 10.69 10.73 -49.69
N ARG A 580 9.66 11.05 -48.92
CA ARG A 580 8.77 12.21 -49.12
C ARG A 580 9.24 13.42 -48.31
N ASP A 581 9.58 13.19 -47.05
CA ASP A 581 9.88 14.26 -46.10
C ASP A 581 11.22 14.95 -46.42
N PHE A 582 12.18 14.23 -47.04
CA PHE A 582 13.48 14.77 -47.41
C PHE A 582 13.41 15.84 -48.53
N PRO A 583 12.77 15.58 -49.70
CA PRO A 583 12.55 16.62 -50.71
C PRO A 583 11.74 17.82 -50.21
N LEU A 584 10.68 17.60 -49.43
CA LEU A 584 9.85 18.69 -48.89
C LEU A 584 10.66 19.61 -47.98
N ARG A 585 11.57 19.05 -47.18
CA ARG A 585 12.44 19.86 -46.33
C ARG A 585 13.48 20.64 -47.14
N LEU A 586 14.04 20.05 -48.19
CA LEU A 586 14.95 20.76 -49.12
C LEU A 586 14.23 21.90 -49.86
N ALA A 587 12.94 21.74 -50.15
CA ALA A 587 12.08 22.78 -50.72
C ALA A 587 11.70 23.90 -49.73
N GLY A 588 12.32 23.97 -48.55
CA GLY A 588 12.13 25.05 -47.58
C GLY A 588 10.96 24.88 -46.61
N TRP A 589 10.20 23.78 -46.68
CA TRP A 589 9.04 23.59 -45.80
C TRP A 589 9.46 23.43 -44.34
N SER A 590 8.65 24.00 -43.43
CA SER A 590 8.87 23.87 -41.99
C SER A 590 8.65 22.43 -41.51
N TRP A 591 9.34 22.03 -40.42
CA TRP A 591 9.16 20.71 -39.82
C TRP A 591 7.71 20.44 -39.41
N TRP A 592 7.04 21.48 -38.91
CA TRP A 592 5.63 21.40 -38.54
C TRP A 592 4.76 21.10 -39.75
N SER A 593 4.93 21.82 -40.86
CA SER A 593 4.15 21.63 -42.09
C SER A 593 4.28 20.21 -42.65
N ILE A 594 5.49 19.62 -42.61
CA ILE A 594 5.76 18.26 -43.10
C ILE A 594 5.04 17.21 -42.25
N VAL A 595 5.03 17.40 -40.93
CA VAL A 595 4.57 16.40 -39.95
C VAL A 595 3.10 16.58 -39.54
N ARG A 596 2.52 17.77 -39.75
CA ARG A 596 1.18 18.15 -39.29
C ARG A 596 0.11 17.10 -39.59
N GLY A 597 0.06 16.58 -40.81
CA GLY A 597 -0.97 15.61 -41.20
C GLY A 597 -0.94 14.30 -40.39
N ARG A 598 0.26 13.77 -40.10
CA ARG A 598 0.41 12.53 -39.31
C ARG A 598 0.32 12.77 -37.81
N ALA A 599 0.75 13.94 -37.33
CA ALA A 599 0.59 14.34 -35.93
C ALA A 599 -0.89 14.59 -35.59
N ALA A 600 -1.62 15.30 -36.45
CA ALA A 600 -3.04 15.59 -36.26
C ALA A 600 -3.89 14.32 -36.15
N ARG A 601 -3.64 13.30 -36.98
CA ARG A 601 -4.33 12.00 -36.85
C ARG A 601 -4.10 11.33 -35.50
N GLN A 602 -2.87 11.38 -34.97
CA GLN A 602 -2.58 10.79 -33.66
C GLN A 602 -3.18 11.60 -32.51
N VAL A 603 -3.16 12.93 -32.60
CA VAL A 603 -3.82 13.81 -31.62
C VAL A 603 -5.33 13.58 -31.63
N LEU A 604 -5.94 13.39 -32.81
CA LEU A 604 -7.36 13.04 -32.93
C LEU A 604 -7.67 11.70 -32.24
N VAL A 605 -6.88 10.66 -32.51
CA VAL A 605 -7.03 9.35 -31.84
C VAL A 605 -6.87 9.51 -30.32
N GLY A 606 -5.87 10.28 -29.86
CA GLY A 606 -5.68 10.59 -28.45
C GLY A 606 -6.89 11.31 -27.83
N ALA A 607 -7.47 12.28 -28.53
CA ALA A 607 -8.67 13.00 -28.08
C ALA A 607 -9.89 12.07 -27.95
N VAL A 608 -10.10 11.16 -28.92
CA VAL A 608 -11.16 10.14 -28.85
C VAL A 608 -10.96 9.21 -27.65
N LEU A 609 -9.72 8.77 -27.40
CA LEU A 609 -9.41 7.91 -26.24
C LEU A 609 -9.65 8.64 -24.92
N VAL A 610 -9.27 9.92 -24.82
CA VAL A 610 -9.54 10.75 -23.63
C VAL A 610 -11.05 10.86 -23.42
N LEU A 611 -11.82 11.13 -24.46
CA LEU A 611 -13.28 11.25 -24.37
C LEU A 611 -13.93 9.92 -23.95
N ALA A 612 -13.44 8.79 -24.45
CA ALA A 612 -13.88 7.47 -24.00
C ALA A 612 -13.57 7.25 -22.51
N VAL A 613 -12.37 7.58 -22.05
CA VAL A 613 -12.00 7.46 -20.62
C VAL A 613 -12.88 8.36 -19.75
N VAL A 614 -13.13 9.61 -20.16
CA VAL A 614 -14.06 10.51 -19.45
C VAL A 614 -15.46 9.89 -19.36
N PHE A 615 -15.96 9.33 -20.45
CA PHE A 615 -17.29 8.74 -20.51
C PHE A 615 -17.44 7.51 -19.60
N PHE A 616 -16.44 6.61 -19.60
CA PHE A 616 -16.49 5.36 -18.82
C PHE A 616 -16.09 5.53 -17.35
N GLN A 617 -15.05 6.31 -17.06
CA GLN A 617 -14.53 6.43 -15.69
C GLN A 617 -15.15 7.58 -14.90
N ARG A 618 -15.75 8.58 -15.57
CA ARG A 618 -16.30 9.81 -14.95
C ARG A 618 -15.43 10.36 -13.81
N PRO A 619 -14.12 10.58 -14.04
CA PRO A 619 -13.20 10.86 -12.95
C PRO A 619 -13.48 12.22 -12.33
N GLN A 620 -13.64 12.26 -11.01
CA GLN A 620 -13.66 13.48 -10.22
C GLN A 620 -12.51 13.48 -9.22
N PRO A 621 -11.62 14.51 -9.22
CA PRO A 621 -11.59 15.67 -10.11
C PRO A 621 -11.09 15.36 -11.53
N MET A 622 -11.54 16.11 -12.54
CA MET A 622 -11.18 15.90 -13.96
C MET A 622 -9.77 16.40 -14.33
N TRP A 623 -9.20 17.32 -13.55
CA TRP A 623 -7.97 18.01 -13.94
C TRP A 623 -6.75 17.08 -14.11
N PRO A 624 -6.52 16.00 -13.31
CA PRO A 624 -5.35 15.14 -13.49
C PRO A 624 -5.39 14.40 -14.84
N LEU A 625 -6.59 14.02 -15.27
CA LEU A 625 -6.83 13.44 -16.59
C LEU A 625 -6.50 14.46 -17.70
N LEU A 626 -6.93 15.72 -17.54
CA LEU A 626 -6.63 16.78 -18.50
C LEU A 626 -5.13 17.08 -18.59
N ALA A 627 -4.41 17.04 -17.46
CA ALA A 627 -2.96 17.21 -17.43
C ALA A 627 -2.25 16.07 -18.18
N ALA A 628 -2.67 14.82 -17.95
CA ALA A 628 -2.16 13.65 -18.68
C ALA A 628 -2.49 13.72 -20.19
N ALA A 629 -3.70 14.15 -20.54
CA ALA A 629 -4.11 14.37 -21.93
C ALA A 629 -3.28 15.48 -22.60
N GLY A 630 -3.04 16.59 -21.91
CA GLY A 630 -2.20 17.70 -22.36
C GLY A 630 -0.75 17.24 -22.61
N LEU A 631 -0.20 16.42 -21.71
CA LEU A 631 1.12 15.82 -21.90
C LEU A 631 1.16 14.93 -23.17
N GLY A 632 0.11 14.14 -23.42
CA GLY A 632 -0.06 13.41 -24.68
C GLY A 632 -0.09 14.30 -25.91
N ALA A 633 -0.88 15.38 -25.85
CA ALA A 633 -1.02 16.36 -26.92
C ALA A 633 0.28 17.12 -27.24
N VAL A 634 1.23 17.20 -26.30
CA VAL A 634 2.55 17.81 -26.53
C VAL A 634 3.58 16.77 -26.99
N LEU A 635 3.68 15.63 -26.31
CA LEU A 635 4.70 14.61 -26.60
C LEU A 635 4.55 14.00 -28.00
N VAL A 636 3.32 13.74 -28.44
CA VAL A 636 3.05 13.14 -29.75
C VAL A 636 3.56 14.01 -30.92
N PRO A 637 3.12 15.28 -31.07
CA PRO A 637 3.63 16.14 -32.14
C PRO A 637 5.13 16.43 -31.98
N GLY A 638 5.59 16.69 -30.76
CA GLY A 638 7.01 16.95 -30.48
C GLY A 638 7.91 15.79 -30.89
N GLY A 639 7.52 14.56 -30.53
CA GLY A 639 8.23 13.33 -30.90
C GLY A 639 8.30 13.13 -32.42
N GLN A 640 7.21 13.42 -33.13
CA GLN A 640 7.18 13.33 -34.60
C GLN A 640 8.10 14.34 -35.28
N VAL A 641 8.19 15.57 -34.76
CA VAL A 641 9.11 16.61 -35.25
C VAL A 641 10.57 16.22 -34.98
N LEU A 642 10.89 15.79 -33.76
CA LEU A 642 12.24 15.36 -33.39
C LEU A 642 12.71 14.16 -34.22
N ALA A 643 11.83 13.16 -34.43
CA ALA A 643 12.13 12.00 -35.26
C ALA A 643 12.38 12.38 -36.72
N ALA A 644 11.58 13.29 -37.29
CA ALA A 644 11.79 13.78 -38.66
C ALA A 644 13.12 14.54 -38.80
N ARG A 645 13.44 15.45 -37.88
CA ARG A 645 14.71 16.18 -37.82
C ARG A 645 15.90 15.22 -37.76
N TRP A 646 15.79 14.23 -36.90
CA TRP A 646 16.83 13.24 -36.69
C TRP A 646 17.05 12.36 -37.94
N CYS A 647 15.96 11.88 -38.56
CA CYS A 647 16.02 11.07 -39.78
C CYS A 647 16.66 11.86 -40.93
N PHE A 648 16.24 13.11 -41.13
CA PHE A 648 16.80 13.99 -42.15
C PHE A 648 18.31 14.21 -41.98
N GLY A 649 18.76 14.51 -40.76
CA GLY A 649 20.18 14.71 -40.46
C GLY A 649 21.06 13.48 -40.70
N ARG A 650 20.47 12.27 -40.64
CA ARG A 650 21.19 11.04 -41.01
C ARG A 650 21.17 10.76 -42.50
N VAL A 651 20.07 11.04 -43.20
CA VAL A 651 20.00 10.89 -44.66
C VAL A 651 21.01 11.84 -45.31
N SER A 652 21.07 13.09 -44.85
CA SER A 652 22.00 14.10 -45.36
C SER A 652 23.48 13.70 -45.17
N ARG A 653 23.80 12.92 -44.13
CA ARG A 653 25.15 12.40 -43.85
C ARG A 653 25.43 11.04 -44.51
N ARG A 654 24.50 10.49 -45.29
CA ARG A 654 24.56 9.13 -45.87
C ARG A 654 24.79 8.01 -44.82
N GLN A 655 24.27 8.21 -43.61
CA GLN A 655 24.44 7.29 -42.47
C GLN A 655 23.21 6.41 -42.20
N LEU A 656 22.24 6.38 -43.14
CA LEU A 656 20.95 5.70 -42.98
C LEU A 656 20.80 4.40 -43.73
#